data_AF-A0A7V3I5V6-F1
#
_entry.id   AF-A0A7V3I5V6-F1
#
_cell.length_a   1.000
_cell.length_b   1.000
_cell.length_c   1.000
_cell.angle_alpha   90.00
_cell.angle_beta   90.00
_cell.angle_gamma   90.00
#
_symmetry.space_group_name_H-M   'P 1'
#
loop_
_entity.id
_entity.type
_entity.pdbx_description
1 polymer ?
#
loop_
_entity_poly.entity_id
_entity_poly.type
_entity_poly.pdbx_seq_one_letter_code
_entity_poly.pdbx_strand_id
1 'polypeptide(L)'
;MVIWSWNAPGALSAPTIATMQNPDQNVDSCAPVEAVLVQDDGGTVYVLPAFPINPDYSLMTPIAPIYTAKPDSSSSGSSGGNGKWPSPPIYINGWIYALGSDGRINAWNPCKQKWNNQPGHNSVFPADWAMPNPMDKSMTSQPRCGPSFGFIRNASSGAIVGMVYWWTSQTTGSTSSDINDRMWGVPVSVSMDRVRAQKNDGKACEVVVSHIGWLQAPDPSDPTSAIRLFQADGITPAFSGDLRNYVTVDLNTTKEGLVLPGRIRITMKTGDNLPSSPLIYASYSLSYDERVLPQTLSLQIEPTSPPPGAGFEHNPTIVAGTPAMGPDNMMYICGYRQPKYDSDGGSILAYRTDGVTGSSKLKWHYFLHSGADSSYLPGAGVELPAVVQDPDRGPMVNPQPCSSPAVAGDKVFVTVSGDAGGPRGALLCFKANPEFVIRIIDGATKSPKSLWRTGGHGHYDVKLWQPNLIAGTTGGVPLMDARPAGNGISVDYDNGTITFTDFQLTKLAARGGEQWLTNTFSPSLPVWVILDNAVVVPIDWSTWGPGVLGTPPAAASGDSVDLSSWNNLLWYYIPEEPCSGAHSPPVVIGNTVYFITDDGVLYALDAEGGESKGRQVKKKLWSREVGTALTSPNDVPLSVAGANGVLLVPSGDGLHAFSNTPTLVADNNRIVKLDGDGEVIWSVDSIAWPATVPTTAGAQMAIKQGPVNKPGRARYASTGEILFANSGANQVCKID
;
A
#
# COMPACT_ATOMS: atom_id res chain seq x y z
N MET A 1 -14.59 16.31 17.77
CA MET A 1 -14.59 16.26 19.25
C MET A 1 -13.64 15.12 19.58
N VAL A 2 -12.62 15.35 20.40
CA VAL A 2 -11.70 14.29 20.85
C VAL A 2 -12.46 13.35 21.79
N ILE A 3 -12.45 12.05 21.53
CA ILE A 3 -13.22 11.07 22.30
C ILE A 3 -12.41 10.58 23.51
N TRP A 4 -11.10 10.33 23.36
CA TRP A 4 -10.19 9.92 24.45
C TRP A 4 -8.71 10.20 24.10
N SER A 5 -7.80 10.16 25.09
CA SER A 5 -6.35 10.24 24.92
C SER A 5 -5.59 9.30 25.87
N TRP A 6 -4.40 8.84 25.46
CA TRP A 6 -3.55 7.94 26.25
C TRP A 6 -2.09 8.42 26.26
N ASN A 7 -1.46 8.41 27.44
CA ASN A 7 -0.06 8.85 27.63
C ASN A 7 0.86 7.62 27.71
N ALA A 8 1.66 7.40 26.67
CA ALA A 8 2.64 6.33 26.62
C ALA A 8 3.95 6.66 27.35
N PRO A 9 4.74 5.65 27.76
CA PRO A 9 6.05 5.84 28.37
C PRO A 9 7.16 6.29 27.40
N GLY A 10 6.88 6.44 26.10
CA GLY A 10 7.86 6.80 25.08
C GLY A 10 7.22 7.22 23.76
N ALA A 11 8.04 7.38 22.72
CA ALA A 11 7.56 7.65 21.37
C ALA A 11 6.78 6.44 20.85
N LEU A 12 5.58 6.68 20.31
CA LEU A 12 4.71 5.64 19.76
C LEU A 12 4.83 5.57 18.25
N SER A 13 4.66 4.37 17.70
CA SER A 13 4.44 4.17 16.28
C SER A 13 3.12 4.79 15.82
N ALA A 14 2.93 4.86 14.51
CA ALA A 14 1.61 4.94 13.94
C ALA A 14 0.67 3.87 14.55
N PRO A 15 -0.59 4.21 14.85
CA PRO A 15 -1.55 3.24 15.37
C PRO A 15 -2.10 2.35 14.27
N THR A 16 -2.36 1.09 14.60
CA THR A 16 -3.15 0.17 13.78
C THR A 16 -4.46 -0.12 14.48
N ILE A 17 -5.59 0.11 13.79
CA ILE A 17 -6.90 -0.27 14.29
C ILE A 17 -7.25 -1.64 13.72
N ALA A 18 -7.69 -2.56 14.57
CA ALA A 18 -8.12 -3.87 14.13
C ALA A 18 -9.24 -4.42 15.03
N THR A 19 -10.21 -5.07 14.39
CA THR A 19 -11.05 -6.05 15.07
C THR A 19 -10.20 -7.28 15.36
N MET A 20 -9.94 -7.55 16.63
CA MET A 20 -9.13 -8.68 17.05
C MET A 20 -9.84 -9.55 18.06
N GLN A 21 -9.40 -10.79 18.23
CA GLN A 21 -9.86 -11.63 19.32
C GLN A 21 -9.39 -11.05 20.66
N ASN A 22 -10.30 -10.92 21.63
CA ASN A 22 -10.03 -10.25 22.89
C ASN A 22 -8.84 -10.90 23.64
N PRO A 23 -7.70 -10.20 23.74
CA PRO A 23 -6.50 -10.75 24.34
C PRO A 23 -6.51 -10.68 25.87
N ASP A 24 -7.52 -10.04 26.49
CA ASP A 24 -7.63 -9.90 27.95
C ASP A 24 -7.74 -11.29 28.60
N GLN A 25 -6.82 -11.54 29.55
CA GLN A 25 -6.76 -12.80 30.29
C GLN A 25 -7.95 -12.97 31.24
N ASN A 26 -8.64 -11.88 31.62
CA ASN A 26 -9.73 -11.88 32.58
C ASN A 26 -11.11 -12.13 31.95
N VAL A 27 -11.21 -12.18 30.62
CA VAL A 27 -12.49 -12.38 29.92
C VAL A 27 -12.54 -13.80 29.38
N ASP A 28 -13.47 -14.67 29.77
CA ASP A 28 -13.44 -16.09 29.38
C ASP A 28 -13.63 -16.36 27.87
N SER A 29 -14.08 -15.38 27.08
CA SER A 29 -14.31 -15.52 25.64
C SER A 29 -13.21 -14.87 24.79
N CYS A 30 -12.82 -15.52 23.69
CA CYS A 30 -12.06 -14.90 22.59
C CYS A 30 -12.97 -14.07 21.67
N ALA A 31 -13.96 -13.38 22.25
CA ALA A 31 -14.90 -12.55 21.51
C ALA A 31 -14.15 -11.45 20.75
N PRO A 32 -14.64 -11.02 19.58
CA PRO A 32 -14.02 -9.90 18.86
C PRO A 32 -14.09 -8.62 19.71
N VAL A 33 -13.03 -7.82 19.66
CA VAL A 33 -12.91 -6.50 20.25
C VAL A 33 -12.27 -5.55 19.24
N GLU A 34 -12.77 -4.32 19.18
CA GLU A 34 -12.10 -3.25 18.44
C GLU A 34 -10.92 -2.72 19.26
N ALA A 35 -9.72 -2.83 18.70
CA ALA A 35 -8.50 -2.47 19.39
C ALA A 35 -7.62 -1.52 18.58
N VAL A 36 -6.84 -0.72 19.29
CA VAL A 36 -5.76 0.12 18.77
C VAL A 36 -4.44 -0.49 19.20
N LEU A 37 -3.60 -0.85 18.24
CA LEU A 37 -2.27 -1.38 18.46
C LEU A 37 -1.25 -0.28 18.19
N VAL A 38 -0.31 -0.09 19.11
CA VAL A 38 0.82 0.84 18.97
C VAL A 38 2.08 0.18 19.50
N GLN A 39 3.22 0.49 18.91
CA GLN A 39 4.53 0.02 19.38
C GLN A 39 5.32 1.19 19.95
N ASP A 40 6.04 1.00 21.05
CA ASP A 40 7.00 2.00 21.54
C ASP A 40 8.40 1.84 20.92
N ASP A 41 9.25 2.83 21.14
CA ASP A 41 10.67 2.82 20.75
C ASP A 41 11.49 1.67 21.37
N GLY A 42 11.02 1.12 22.49
CA GLY A 42 11.53 -0.10 23.13
C GLY A 42 11.12 -1.40 22.44
N GLY A 43 10.25 -1.34 21.43
CA GLY A 43 9.71 -2.49 20.71
C GLY A 43 8.50 -3.14 21.37
N THR A 44 7.98 -2.58 22.46
CA THR A 44 6.82 -3.10 23.16
C THR A 44 5.55 -2.74 22.40
N VAL A 45 4.72 -3.73 22.09
CA VAL A 45 3.40 -3.53 21.48
C VAL A 45 2.35 -3.43 22.59
N TYR A 46 1.59 -2.35 22.57
CA TYR A 46 0.42 -2.14 23.42
C TYR A 46 -0.85 -2.31 22.60
N VAL A 47 -1.81 -3.03 23.16
CA VAL A 47 -3.16 -3.18 22.62
C VAL A 47 -4.12 -2.43 23.54
N LEU A 48 -4.73 -1.38 23.05
CA LEU A 48 -5.70 -0.53 23.74
C LEU A 48 -7.10 -0.83 23.19
N PRO A 49 -8.17 -0.69 23.98
CA PRO A 49 -9.53 -0.71 23.43
C PRO A 49 -9.76 0.52 22.55
N ALA A 50 -10.32 0.36 21.35
CA ALA A 50 -10.64 1.48 20.46
C ALA A 50 -11.73 2.39 21.03
N PHE A 51 -12.64 1.80 21.81
CA PHE A 51 -13.72 2.48 22.53
C PHE A 51 -13.61 2.17 24.03
N PRO A 52 -12.76 2.89 24.79
CA PRO A 52 -12.58 2.72 26.23
C PRO A 52 -13.79 3.26 26.99
N ILE A 53 -14.97 2.67 26.79
CA ILE A 53 -16.23 3.12 27.37
C ILE A 53 -16.76 2.02 28.31
N ASN A 54 -17.02 2.39 29.56
CA ASN A 54 -17.66 1.52 30.54
C ASN A 54 -19.13 1.24 30.15
N PRO A 55 -19.77 0.18 30.67
CA PRO A 55 -21.18 -0.10 30.40
C PRO A 55 -22.16 1.04 30.75
N ASP A 56 -21.75 1.98 31.60
CA ASP A 56 -22.50 3.19 31.96
C ASP A 56 -22.24 4.39 31.03
N TYR A 57 -21.56 4.16 29.90
CA TYR A 57 -21.13 5.16 28.92
C TYR A 57 -20.08 6.16 29.42
N SER A 58 -19.50 5.95 30.61
CA SER A 58 -18.36 6.75 31.08
C SER A 58 -17.06 6.30 30.41
N LEU A 59 -16.12 7.22 30.25
CA LEU A 59 -14.80 6.90 29.72
C LEU A 59 -14.01 6.09 30.76
N MET A 60 -13.29 5.05 30.34
CA MET A 60 -12.34 4.34 31.21
C MET A 60 -11.14 5.25 31.50
N THR A 61 -10.98 5.67 32.75
CA THR A 61 -9.85 6.51 33.18
C THR A 61 -9.15 5.89 34.40
N PRO A 62 -7.83 5.59 34.33
CA PRO A 62 -6.95 5.70 33.16
C PRO A 62 -7.23 4.61 32.12
N ILE A 63 -6.98 4.89 30.84
CA ILE A 63 -6.99 3.87 29.78
C ILE A 63 -5.78 2.97 29.98
N ALA A 64 -6.02 1.69 30.26
CA ALA A 64 -4.98 0.68 30.38
C ALA A 64 -4.94 -0.21 29.12
N PRO A 65 -3.75 -0.64 28.67
CA PRO A 65 -3.65 -1.68 27.65
C PRO A 65 -4.33 -2.97 28.12
N ILE A 66 -5.15 -3.57 27.25
CA ILE A 66 -5.77 -4.89 27.47
C ILE A 66 -4.80 -6.04 27.19
N TYR A 67 -3.70 -5.75 26.48
CA TYR A 67 -2.61 -6.69 26.24
C TYR A 67 -1.32 -5.94 25.93
N THR A 68 -0.19 -6.55 26.30
CA THR A 68 1.15 -6.03 26.02
C THR A 68 2.03 -7.20 25.56
N ALA A 69 2.72 -7.02 24.44
CA ALA A 69 3.72 -7.97 23.95
C ALA A 69 5.08 -7.28 23.87
N LYS A 70 6.12 -7.96 24.34
CA LYS A 70 7.50 -7.49 24.22
C LYS A 70 8.31 -8.53 23.45
N PRO A 71 9.00 -8.17 22.36
CA PRO A 71 9.98 -9.03 21.72
C PRO A 71 10.99 -9.52 22.74
N ASP A 72 11.34 -10.81 22.67
CA ASP A 72 12.28 -11.43 23.59
C ASP A 72 13.65 -10.76 23.44
N SER A 73 13.96 -9.83 24.35
CA SER A 73 15.13 -8.94 24.24
C SER A 73 16.43 -9.63 24.67
N SER A 74 16.52 -10.95 24.49
CA SER A 74 17.63 -11.77 24.99
C SER A 74 18.99 -11.34 24.42
N SER A 75 19.02 -10.59 23.30
CA SER A 75 20.18 -9.81 22.90
C SER A 75 20.13 -8.43 23.54
N SER A 76 20.61 -8.32 24.79
CA SER A 76 20.85 -7.07 25.52
C SER A 76 22.00 -6.26 24.92
N GLY A 77 22.01 -6.07 23.59
CA GLY A 77 22.92 -5.16 22.91
C GLY A 77 22.55 -3.73 23.29
N SER A 78 23.17 -3.22 24.35
CA SER A 78 23.00 -1.89 24.91
C SER A 78 23.51 -0.75 24.01
N SER A 79 23.38 -0.87 22.69
CA SER A 79 23.69 0.24 21.80
C SER A 79 22.55 1.25 21.91
N GLY A 80 22.74 2.25 22.79
CA GLY A 80 21.91 3.44 22.95
C GLY A 80 21.93 4.35 21.72
N GLY A 81 21.63 3.78 20.55
CA GLY A 81 21.44 4.52 19.33
C GLY A 81 20.06 5.18 19.34
N ASN A 82 20.04 6.47 19.68
CA ASN A 82 18.96 7.39 19.34
C ASN A 82 18.52 7.12 17.89
N GLY A 83 17.22 6.89 17.66
CA GLY A 83 16.65 6.84 16.31
C GLY A 83 16.03 5.51 15.85
N LYS A 84 15.65 4.61 16.77
CA LYS A 84 14.80 3.47 16.38
C LYS A 84 13.36 3.97 16.23
N TRP A 85 12.91 4.07 14.98
CA TRP A 85 11.55 4.45 14.65
C TRP A 85 10.59 3.34 15.10
N PRO A 86 9.68 3.61 16.06
CA PRO A 86 8.68 2.63 16.44
C PRO A 86 7.82 2.31 15.22
N SER A 87 7.75 1.03 14.89
CA SER A 87 7.12 0.52 13.68
C SER A 87 5.67 0.13 13.97
N PRO A 88 4.68 0.51 13.13
CA PRO A 88 3.29 0.14 13.38
C PRO A 88 3.14 -1.39 13.40
N PRO A 89 2.60 -1.99 14.47
CA PRO A 89 2.28 -3.42 14.48
C PRO A 89 1.08 -3.68 13.58
N ILE A 90 0.91 -4.91 13.09
CA ILE A 90 -0.29 -5.32 12.33
C ILE A 90 -0.95 -6.52 12.98
N TYR A 91 -2.29 -6.64 12.85
CA TYR A 91 -3.04 -7.79 13.38
C TYR A 91 -3.77 -8.53 12.26
N ILE A 92 -3.46 -9.81 12.08
CA ILE A 92 -3.97 -10.63 10.97
C ILE A 92 -4.17 -12.08 11.41
N ASN A 93 -5.35 -12.63 11.17
CA ASN A 93 -5.67 -14.04 11.43
C ASN A 93 -5.31 -14.51 12.85
N GLY A 94 -5.53 -13.68 13.88
CA GLY A 94 -5.21 -14.01 15.27
C GLY A 94 -3.80 -13.62 15.71
N TRP A 95 -2.94 -13.18 14.79
CA TRP A 95 -1.54 -12.88 15.06
C TRP A 95 -1.26 -11.38 15.00
N ILE A 96 -0.58 -10.88 16.03
CA ILE A 96 0.05 -9.56 16.05
C ILE A 96 1.44 -9.73 15.47
N TYR A 97 1.80 -8.97 14.43
CA TYR A 97 3.15 -8.94 13.87
C TYR A 97 3.78 -7.59 14.18
N ALA A 98 5.01 -7.59 14.68
CA ALA A 98 5.76 -6.37 14.95
C ALA A 98 7.26 -6.59 14.78
N LEU A 99 7.99 -5.53 14.44
CA LEU A 99 9.43 -5.60 14.30
C LEU A 99 10.12 -5.39 15.64
N GLY A 100 10.99 -6.34 15.97
CA GLY A 100 11.93 -6.20 17.06
C GLY A 100 12.99 -5.16 16.73
N SER A 101 13.64 -4.66 17.78
CA SER A 101 14.70 -3.67 17.66
C SER A 101 15.96 -4.19 16.94
N ASP A 102 16.02 -5.50 16.68
CA ASP A 102 17.05 -6.25 15.95
C ASP A 102 16.70 -6.45 14.46
N GLY A 103 15.57 -5.92 14.01
CA GLY A 103 15.06 -6.02 12.63
C GLY A 103 14.37 -7.35 12.32
N ARG A 104 14.12 -8.20 13.34
CA ARG A 104 13.34 -9.43 13.16
C ARG A 104 11.85 -9.16 13.25
N ILE A 105 11.09 -9.83 12.40
CA ILE A 105 9.64 -9.90 12.55
C ILE A 105 9.29 -10.89 13.66
N ASN A 106 8.56 -10.41 14.65
CA ASN A 106 8.00 -11.19 15.74
C ASN A 106 6.49 -11.30 15.50
N ALA A 107 5.92 -12.44 15.87
CA ALA A 107 4.50 -12.69 15.80
C ALA A 107 4.01 -13.26 17.13
N TRP A 108 2.89 -12.75 17.65
CA TRP A 108 2.23 -13.26 18.86
C TRP A 108 0.77 -13.56 18.60
N ASN A 109 0.26 -14.67 19.14
CA ASN A 109 -1.16 -14.97 19.14
C ASN A 109 -1.68 -14.95 20.59
N PRO A 110 -2.30 -13.85 21.03
CA PRO A 110 -2.73 -13.69 22.42
C PRO A 110 -3.75 -14.75 22.88
N CYS A 111 -4.67 -15.13 21.99
CA CYS A 111 -5.69 -16.14 22.30
C CYS A 111 -5.08 -17.53 22.45
N LYS A 112 -4.07 -17.84 21.63
CA LYS A 112 -3.29 -19.08 21.78
C LYS A 112 -2.45 -19.08 23.05
N GLN A 113 -1.83 -17.95 23.40
CA GLN A 113 -1.11 -17.80 24.67
C GLN A 113 -2.06 -18.07 25.85
N LYS A 114 -3.25 -17.48 25.82
CA LYS A 114 -4.29 -17.70 26.82
C LYS A 114 -4.75 -19.16 26.90
N TRP A 115 -4.99 -19.81 25.76
CA TRP A 115 -5.29 -21.23 25.69
C TRP A 115 -4.19 -22.10 26.31
N ASN A 116 -2.92 -21.80 25.99
CA ASN A 116 -1.77 -22.50 26.54
C ASN A 116 -1.63 -22.31 28.06
N ASN A 117 -2.10 -21.18 28.60
CA ASN A 117 -2.06 -20.89 30.05
C ASN A 117 -3.19 -21.58 30.84
N GLN A 118 -4.20 -22.16 30.18
CA GLN A 118 -5.29 -22.84 30.88
C GLN A 118 -4.80 -24.15 31.53
N PRO A 119 -5.15 -24.43 32.80
CA PRO A 119 -4.76 -25.66 33.49
C PRO A 119 -5.16 -26.91 32.69
N GLY A 120 -4.20 -27.81 32.43
CA GLY A 120 -4.44 -29.07 31.72
C GLY A 120 -4.12 -29.06 30.23
N HIS A 121 -3.75 -27.91 29.64
CA HIS A 121 -3.34 -27.82 28.24
C HIS A 121 -1.83 -27.91 28.06
N ASN A 122 -1.31 -29.10 27.73
CA ASN A 122 0.09 -29.28 27.30
C ASN A 122 0.21 -28.95 25.81
N SER A 123 0.31 -27.66 25.50
CA SER A 123 0.43 -27.21 24.10
C SER A 123 1.82 -27.50 23.53
N VAL A 124 1.84 -28.12 22.34
CA VAL A 124 3.06 -28.38 21.56
C VAL A 124 3.42 -27.18 20.67
N PHE A 125 2.53 -26.19 20.57
CA PHE A 125 2.69 -25.10 19.61
C PHE A 125 3.07 -23.78 20.30
N PRO A 126 4.10 -23.09 19.81
CA PRO A 126 4.52 -21.84 20.41
C PRO A 126 3.45 -20.75 20.17
N ALA A 127 3.20 -19.94 21.20
CA ALA A 127 2.22 -18.83 21.17
C ALA A 127 2.80 -17.56 20.51
N ASP A 128 4.10 -17.57 20.34
CA ASP A 128 4.94 -16.56 19.77
C ASP A 128 5.94 -17.22 18.82
N TRP A 129 6.38 -16.49 17.82
CA TRP A 129 7.54 -16.89 17.05
C TRP A 129 8.23 -15.65 16.51
N ALA A 130 9.54 -15.75 16.35
CA ALA A 130 10.33 -14.79 15.62
C ALA A 130 10.86 -15.47 14.37
N MET A 131 10.85 -14.78 13.23
CA MET A 131 11.62 -15.31 12.12
C MET A 131 13.10 -15.31 12.49
N PRO A 132 13.83 -16.41 12.18
CA PRO A 132 15.28 -16.39 12.24
C PRO A 132 15.79 -15.16 11.48
N ASN A 133 16.83 -14.51 12.00
CA ASN A 133 17.48 -13.44 11.25
C ASN A 133 17.77 -13.98 9.84
N PRO A 134 17.20 -13.38 8.78
CA PRO A 134 17.45 -13.87 7.44
C PRO A 134 18.89 -13.61 7.01
N MET A 135 19.63 -12.78 7.76
CA MET A 135 21.07 -12.64 7.66
C MET A 135 21.78 -13.53 8.70
N ASP A 136 23.02 -13.91 8.39
CA ASP A 136 23.91 -14.60 9.35
C ASP A 136 23.83 -13.91 10.72
N LYS A 137 23.88 -14.70 11.82
CA LYS A 137 23.75 -14.20 13.21
C LYS A 137 24.73 -13.05 13.53
N SER A 138 25.79 -12.91 12.73
CA SER A 138 26.80 -11.87 12.80
C SER A 138 26.34 -10.49 12.29
N MET A 139 25.28 -10.41 11.48
CA MET A 139 24.83 -9.17 10.87
C MET A 139 23.71 -8.54 11.69
N THR A 140 23.97 -7.35 12.24
CA THR A 140 22.93 -6.48 12.75
C THR A 140 22.14 -5.91 11.57
N SER A 141 20.83 -5.96 11.68
CA SER A 141 19.90 -5.34 10.74
C SER A 141 19.13 -4.27 11.47
N GLN A 142 18.98 -3.08 10.87
CA GLN A 142 18.15 -2.03 11.45
C GLN A 142 16.81 -2.02 10.73
N PRO A 143 15.68 -2.20 11.43
CA PRO A 143 14.37 -2.07 10.80
C PRO A 143 14.21 -0.66 10.22
N ARG A 144 13.70 -0.57 8.99
CA ARG A 144 13.45 0.72 8.30
C ARG A 144 12.01 1.19 8.41
N CYS A 145 11.08 0.26 8.44
CA CYS A 145 9.66 0.52 8.51
C CYS A 145 8.94 -0.66 9.15
N GLY A 146 7.69 -0.47 9.58
CA GLY A 146 6.88 -1.56 10.15
C GLY A 146 6.43 -2.59 9.12
N PRO A 147 5.94 -3.75 9.60
CA PRO A 147 5.46 -4.80 8.73
C PRO A 147 4.26 -4.32 7.90
N SER A 148 4.27 -4.64 6.62
CA SER A 148 3.11 -4.56 5.74
C SER A 148 2.49 -5.93 5.58
N PHE A 149 1.20 -5.99 5.29
CA PHE A 149 0.59 -7.20 4.79
C PHE A 149 -0.10 -6.98 3.46
N GLY A 150 -0.07 -8.01 2.62
CA GLY A 150 -0.94 -8.07 1.46
C GLY A 150 -1.16 -9.48 1.01
N PHE A 151 -2.17 -9.62 0.17
CA PHE A 151 -2.44 -10.87 -0.52
C PHE A 151 -1.75 -10.85 -1.88
N ILE A 152 -1.16 -11.99 -2.22
CA ILE A 152 -0.63 -12.22 -3.55
C ILE A 152 -1.30 -13.45 -4.13
N ARG A 153 -1.65 -13.37 -5.40
CA ARG A 153 -2.15 -14.51 -6.16
C ARG A 153 -0.98 -15.24 -6.79
N ASN A 154 -0.74 -16.47 -6.37
CA ASN A 154 0.26 -17.34 -6.98
C ASN A 154 -0.12 -17.57 -8.46
N ALA A 155 0.77 -17.19 -9.38
CA ALA A 155 0.47 -17.27 -10.81
C ALA A 155 0.27 -18.72 -11.32
N SER A 156 0.89 -19.70 -10.65
CA SER A 156 0.89 -21.11 -11.06
C SER A 156 -0.29 -21.89 -10.46
N SER A 157 -0.54 -21.75 -9.16
CA SER A 157 -1.59 -22.48 -8.45
C SER A 157 -2.91 -21.71 -8.35
N GLY A 158 -2.88 -20.39 -8.54
CA GLY A 158 -4.01 -19.50 -8.30
C GLY A 158 -4.28 -19.25 -6.81
N ALA A 159 -3.47 -19.81 -5.91
CA ALA A 159 -3.58 -19.66 -4.46
C ALA A 159 -3.54 -18.18 -4.07
N ILE A 160 -4.32 -17.81 -3.07
CA ILE A 160 -4.24 -16.50 -2.43
C ILE A 160 -3.33 -16.66 -1.21
N VAL A 161 -2.21 -15.97 -1.21
CA VAL A 161 -1.17 -16.07 -0.18
C VAL A 161 -1.13 -14.75 0.56
N GLY A 162 -1.48 -14.75 1.84
CA GLY A 162 -1.24 -13.61 2.72
C GLY A 162 0.23 -13.57 3.09
N MET A 163 0.89 -12.47 2.76
CA MET A 163 2.32 -12.23 2.96
C MET A 163 2.52 -11.09 3.95
N VAL A 164 3.46 -11.26 4.87
CA VAL A 164 4.00 -10.16 5.67
C VAL A 164 5.33 -9.72 5.04
N TYR A 165 5.47 -8.42 4.82
CA TYR A 165 6.69 -7.81 4.28
C TYR A 165 7.30 -6.87 5.31
N TRP A 166 8.63 -6.80 5.37
CA TRP A 166 9.33 -5.81 6.20
C TRP A 166 10.69 -5.46 5.60
N TRP A 167 11.26 -4.34 6.06
CA TRP A 167 12.51 -3.81 5.50
C TRP A 167 13.57 -3.63 6.57
N THR A 168 14.79 -3.94 6.19
CA THR A 168 15.96 -3.74 7.05
C THR A 168 17.10 -3.10 6.27
N SER A 169 17.84 -2.20 6.89
CA SER A 169 19.18 -1.84 6.43
C SER A 169 20.24 -2.74 7.05
N GLN A 170 21.34 -2.89 6.35
CA GLN A 170 22.53 -3.57 6.84
C GLN A 170 23.41 -2.57 7.62
N THR A 171 23.85 -2.93 8.84
CA THR A 171 24.64 -2.04 9.71
C THR A 171 26.13 -2.39 9.86
N THR A 172 26.71 -3.26 9.03
CA THR A 172 28.07 -3.77 9.30
C THR A 172 29.21 -2.85 8.84
N GLY A 173 29.94 -2.30 9.83
CA GLY A 173 31.40 -2.08 9.89
C GLY A 173 32.16 -1.57 8.65
N SER A 174 32.40 -0.26 8.60
CA SER A 174 33.49 0.47 7.90
C SER A 174 33.83 0.21 6.42
N THR A 175 33.20 -0.73 5.73
CA THR A 175 33.43 -0.95 4.29
C THR A 175 32.14 -0.68 3.52
N SER A 176 32.14 0.44 2.81
CA SER A 176 31.00 1.20 2.29
C SER A 176 30.21 0.57 1.14
N SER A 177 30.37 -0.72 0.85
CA SER A 177 29.86 -1.30 -0.40
C SER A 177 28.42 -1.82 -0.33
N ASP A 178 27.81 -2.00 0.85
CA ASP A 178 26.52 -2.68 1.00
C ASP A 178 25.55 -1.92 1.93
N ILE A 179 25.19 -0.69 1.55
CA ILE A 179 24.29 0.21 2.33
C ILE A 179 22.82 0.06 1.87
N ASN A 180 22.52 -0.89 0.97
CA ASN A 180 21.18 -1.01 0.40
C ASN A 180 20.18 -1.59 1.42
N ASP A 181 18.99 -1.00 1.45
CA ASP A 181 17.86 -1.57 2.19
C ASP A 181 17.37 -2.85 1.51
N ARG A 182 17.06 -3.86 2.33
CA ARG A 182 16.56 -5.15 1.87
C ARG A 182 15.10 -5.29 2.23
N MET A 183 14.31 -5.85 1.32
CA MET A 183 12.96 -6.28 1.60
C MET A 183 12.93 -7.76 1.89
N TRP A 184 12.17 -8.11 2.90
CA TRP A 184 11.85 -9.48 3.25
C TRP A 184 10.37 -9.68 3.09
N GLY A 185 9.99 -10.86 2.61
CA GLY A 185 8.61 -11.31 2.53
C GLY A 185 8.49 -12.71 3.09
N VAL A 186 7.43 -12.96 3.84
CA VAL A 186 7.13 -14.28 4.36
C VAL A 186 5.64 -14.59 4.19
N PRO A 187 5.26 -15.76 3.65
CA PRO A 187 3.87 -16.17 3.61
C PRO A 187 3.41 -16.53 5.03
N VAL A 188 2.30 -15.98 5.49
CA VAL A 188 1.75 -16.27 6.83
C VAL A 188 0.40 -16.97 6.76
N SER A 189 -0.29 -16.86 5.63
CA SER A 189 -1.53 -17.58 5.38
C SER A 189 -1.65 -17.91 3.90
N VAL A 190 -2.30 -19.02 3.59
CA VAL A 190 -2.56 -19.46 2.24
C VAL A 190 -4.00 -19.94 2.17
N SER A 191 -4.72 -19.53 1.13
CA SER A 191 -6.09 -19.93 0.86
C SER A 191 -6.23 -20.41 -0.58
N MET A 192 -7.07 -21.42 -0.76
CA MET A 192 -7.38 -22.02 -2.07
C MET A 192 -6.13 -22.47 -2.85
N ASP A 193 -5.13 -23.01 -2.15
CA ASP A 193 -3.93 -23.55 -2.79
C ASP A 193 -4.25 -24.84 -3.53
N ARG A 194 -4.20 -24.79 -4.86
CA ARG A 194 -4.44 -25.96 -5.70
C ARG A 194 -3.23 -26.89 -5.62
N VAL A 195 -3.31 -27.90 -4.77
CA VAL A 195 -2.22 -28.84 -4.53
C VAL A 195 -2.38 -30.10 -5.38
N ARG A 196 -1.26 -30.62 -5.87
CA ARG A 196 -1.24 -31.87 -6.63
C ARG A 196 -0.87 -33.02 -5.70
N ALA A 197 -1.65 -34.10 -5.75
CA ALA A 197 -1.29 -35.35 -5.08
C ALA A 197 0.03 -35.87 -5.67
N GLN A 198 1.06 -36.01 -4.83
CA GLN A 198 2.36 -36.56 -5.23
C GLN A 198 2.34 -38.08 -5.24
N LYS A 199 1.59 -38.68 -4.31
CA LYS A 199 1.38 -40.11 -4.19
C LYS A 199 -0.10 -40.37 -3.90
N ASN A 200 -0.71 -41.30 -4.62
CA ASN A 200 -2.08 -41.76 -4.38
C ASN A 200 -2.08 -43.29 -4.45
N ASP A 201 -2.39 -43.96 -3.36
CA ASP A 201 -2.52 -45.43 -3.29
C ASP A 201 -3.99 -45.90 -3.30
N GLY A 202 -4.92 -44.99 -3.60
CA GLY A 202 -6.36 -45.19 -3.58
C GLY A 202 -7.00 -44.95 -2.22
N LYS A 203 -6.27 -45.17 -1.11
CA LYS A 203 -6.77 -45.00 0.27
C LYS A 203 -6.18 -43.79 0.97
N ALA A 204 -4.98 -43.40 0.59
CA ALA A 204 -4.31 -42.22 1.07
C ALA A 204 -3.68 -41.46 -0.10
N CYS A 205 -3.69 -40.14 0.02
CA CYS A 205 -2.88 -39.29 -0.82
C CYS A 205 -2.01 -38.36 0.01
N GLU A 206 -0.79 -38.15 -0.46
CA GLU A 206 0.13 -37.17 0.08
C GLU A 206 0.21 -35.99 -0.89
N VAL A 207 0.00 -34.79 -0.36
CA VAL A 207 0.11 -33.55 -1.11
C VAL A 207 1.19 -32.68 -0.49
N VAL A 208 1.91 -31.97 -1.34
CA VAL A 208 2.87 -30.93 -0.92
C VAL A 208 2.25 -29.60 -1.27
N VAL A 209 2.16 -28.73 -0.27
CA VAL A 209 1.61 -27.39 -0.45
C VAL A 209 2.62 -26.47 -1.15
N SER A 210 2.15 -25.38 -1.73
CA SER A 210 3.00 -24.45 -2.49
C SER A 210 4.02 -23.71 -1.60
N HIS A 211 3.75 -23.59 -0.30
CA HIS A 211 4.62 -22.88 0.66
C HIS A 211 4.98 -23.78 1.84
N ILE A 212 6.28 -24.03 2.04
CA ILE A 212 6.78 -24.91 3.09
C ILE A 212 6.88 -24.14 4.41
N GLY A 213 6.22 -24.66 5.43
CA GLY A 213 6.31 -24.21 6.82
C GLY A 213 5.45 -25.10 7.72
N TRP A 214 5.37 -24.79 9.01
CA TRP A 214 4.46 -25.50 9.91
C TRP A 214 3.03 -25.11 9.59
N LEU A 215 2.30 -26.05 9.01
CA LEU A 215 0.92 -25.85 8.61
C LEU A 215 0.02 -25.88 9.84
N GLN A 216 -0.82 -24.86 9.98
CA GLN A 216 -1.92 -24.80 10.93
C GLN A 216 -3.24 -24.76 10.17
N ALA A 217 -4.17 -25.63 10.54
CA ALA A 217 -5.53 -25.60 10.03
C ALA A 217 -6.24 -24.30 10.46
N PRO A 218 -7.14 -23.75 9.64
CA PRO A 218 -8.00 -22.63 10.02
C PRO A 218 -8.77 -22.86 11.33
N ASP A 219 -9.24 -24.09 11.55
CA ASP A 219 -9.78 -24.56 12.83
C ASP A 219 -8.69 -25.41 13.51
N PRO A 220 -8.07 -24.96 14.60
CA PRO A 220 -7.02 -25.71 15.28
C PRO A 220 -7.54 -27.02 15.90
N SER A 221 -8.84 -27.18 16.08
CA SER A 221 -9.47 -28.41 16.58
C SER A 221 -9.82 -29.41 15.48
N ASP A 222 -9.78 -28.99 14.21
CA ASP A 222 -10.16 -29.82 13.06
C ASP A 222 -9.16 -29.66 11.90
N PRO A 223 -8.17 -30.57 11.78
CA PRO A 223 -7.23 -30.59 10.66
C PRO A 223 -7.89 -30.68 9.28
N THR A 224 -9.12 -31.21 9.18
CA THR A 224 -9.83 -31.31 7.89
C THR A 224 -10.28 -29.96 7.38
N SER A 225 -10.36 -28.95 8.25
CA SER A 225 -10.67 -27.58 7.85
C SER A 225 -9.63 -27.00 6.88
N ALA A 226 -8.41 -27.57 6.86
CA ALA A 226 -7.32 -27.18 5.99
C ALA A 226 -7.48 -27.62 4.53
N ILE A 227 -8.42 -28.50 4.21
CA ILE A 227 -8.58 -29.04 2.85
C ILE A 227 -10.01 -28.92 2.34
N ARG A 228 -10.14 -28.88 1.02
CA ARG A 228 -11.38 -29.07 0.26
C ARG A 228 -11.10 -30.04 -0.88
N LEU A 229 -11.98 -31.02 -1.05
CA LEU A 229 -11.86 -32.05 -2.08
C LEU A 229 -13.01 -31.91 -3.06
N PHE A 230 -12.69 -31.76 -4.34
CA PHE A 230 -13.65 -31.69 -5.44
C PHE A 230 -13.39 -32.80 -6.45
N GLN A 231 -14.44 -33.12 -7.21
CA GLN A 231 -14.33 -33.94 -8.40
C GLN A 231 -13.52 -33.23 -9.50
N ALA A 232 -13.26 -33.92 -10.61
CA ALA A 232 -12.47 -33.39 -11.72
C ALA A 232 -13.09 -32.15 -12.38
N ASP A 233 -14.39 -31.90 -12.18
CA ASP A 233 -15.10 -30.72 -12.66
C ASP A 233 -14.75 -29.43 -11.88
N GLY A 234 -14.13 -29.55 -10.71
CA GLY A 234 -13.74 -28.43 -9.85
C GLY A 234 -14.92 -27.73 -9.15
N ILE A 235 -16.13 -28.25 -9.29
CA ILE A 235 -17.37 -27.63 -8.78
C ILE A 235 -18.05 -28.57 -7.80
N THR A 236 -18.12 -29.86 -8.12
CA THR A 236 -18.83 -30.85 -7.31
C THR A 236 -17.93 -31.31 -6.15
N PRO A 237 -18.35 -31.16 -4.89
CA PRO A 237 -17.62 -31.72 -3.76
C PRO A 237 -17.41 -33.24 -3.95
N ALA A 238 -16.22 -33.74 -3.58
CA ALA A 238 -15.91 -35.17 -3.71
C ALA A 238 -16.80 -36.05 -2.80
N PHE A 239 -17.39 -35.47 -1.75
CA PHE A 239 -18.24 -36.15 -0.78
C PHE A 239 -19.49 -35.34 -0.49
N SER A 240 -20.64 -36.00 -0.37
CA SER A 240 -21.89 -35.40 0.11
C SER A 240 -21.90 -35.42 1.65
N GLY A 241 -21.52 -34.32 2.29
CA GLY A 241 -21.59 -34.14 3.74
C GLY A 241 -20.29 -33.65 4.37
N ASP A 242 -20.23 -33.71 5.70
CA ASP A 242 -19.06 -33.28 6.47
C ASP A 242 -17.84 -34.16 6.16
N LEU A 243 -16.77 -33.53 5.72
CA LEU A 243 -15.53 -34.18 5.29
C LEU A 243 -14.89 -35.01 6.42
N ARG A 244 -15.12 -34.63 7.69
CA ARG A 244 -14.64 -35.34 8.87
C ARG A 244 -15.11 -36.80 8.95
N ASN A 245 -16.23 -37.13 8.32
CA ASN A 245 -16.76 -38.49 8.33
C ASN A 245 -16.04 -39.41 7.34
N TYR A 246 -15.37 -38.85 6.33
CA TYR A 246 -14.78 -39.59 5.21
C TYR A 246 -13.26 -39.68 5.28
N VAL A 247 -12.58 -38.65 5.81
CA VAL A 247 -11.12 -38.59 5.81
C VAL A 247 -10.53 -38.22 7.18
N THR A 248 -9.31 -38.68 7.41
CA THR A 248 -8.39 -38.16 8.42
C THR A 248 -7.34 -37.32 7.70
N VAL A 249 -7.05 -36.15 8.25
CA VAL A 249 -6.05 -35.23 7.72
C VAL A 249 -4.95 -35.06 8.75
N ASP A 250 -3.73 -35.39 8.34
CA ASP A 250 -2.54 -35.19 9.14
C ASP A 250 -1.73 -34.05 8.51
N LEU A 251 -1.51 -32.99 9.27
CA LEU A 251 -0.67 -31.86 8.87
C LEU A 251 0.78 -32.09 9.32
N ASN A 252 1.74 -31.67 8.51
CA ASN A 252 3.17 -31.81 8.80
C ASN A 252 3.55 -33.28 9.04
N THR A 253 3.15 -34.16 8.12
CA THR A 253 3.31 -35.61 8.33
C THR A 253 4.75 -36.07 8.34
N THR A 254 5.01 -37.14 9.11
CA THR A 254 6.32 -37.76 9.17
C THR A 254 6.54 -38.72 8.01
N LYS A 255 7.74 -38.68 7.43
CA LYS A 255 8.34 -39.83 6.74
C LYS A 255 9.43 -40.35 7.67
N GLU A 256 9.35 -41.62 8.07
CA GLU A 256 10.38 -42.27 8.90
C GLU A 256 10.60 -41.63 10.29
N GLY A 257 9.56 -41.02 10.87
CA GLY A 257 9.64 -40.39 12.21
C GLY A 257 10.17 -38.95 12.22
N LEU A 258 10.57 -38.40 11.07
CA LEU A 258 10.95 -36.99 10.92
C LEU A 258 9.74 -36.18 10.44
N VAL A 259 9.33 -35.17 11.20
CA VAL A 259 8.24 -34.26 10.82
C VAL A 259 8.72 -33.34 9.70
N LEU A 260 8.07 -33.44 8.54
CA LEU A 260 8.39 -32.60 7.39
C LEU A 260 7.35 -31.46 7.27
N PRO A 261 7.75 -30.19 7.43
CA PRO A 261 6.85 -29.05 7.19
C PRO A 261 6.35 -29.04 5.74
N GLY A 262 5.16 -28.46 5.50
CA GLY A 262 4.60 -28.31 4.15
C GLY A 262 3.99 -29.57 3.52
N ARG A 263 3.77 -30.63 4.28
CA ARG A 263 3.12 -31.87 3.81
C ARG A 263 1.77 -32.09 4.48
N ILE A 264 0.78 -32.48 3.68
CA ILE A 264 -0.55 -32.89 4.15
C ILE A 264 -0.80 -34.32 3.68
N ARG A 265 -1.15 -35.21 4.61
CA ARG A 265 -1.61 -36.56 4.29
C ARG A 265 -3.10 -36.64 4.50
N ILE A 266 -3.80 -37.13 3.50
CA ILE A 266 -5.25 -37.36 3.52
C ILE A 266 -5.46 -38.86 3.46
N THR A 267 -6.13 -39.43 4.45
CA THR A 267 -6.38 -40.88 4.56
C THR A 267 -7.87 -41.12 4.65
N MET A 268 -8.43 -42.01 3.82
CA MET A 268 -9.84 -42.41 3.88
C MET A 268 -10.12 -43.20 5.17
N LYS A 269 -11.21 -42.86 5.87
CA LYS A 269 -11.69 -43.58 7.08
C LYS A 269 -12.51 -44.82 6.73
N THR A 270 -13.23 -44.76 5.62
CA THR A 270 -14.13 -45.82 5.13
C THR A 270 -13.42 -46.70 4.10
N GLY A 271 -14.02 -47.82 3.72
CA GLY A 271 -13.54 -48.67 2.62
C GLY A 271 -13.62 -48.03 1.23
N ASP A 272 -14.02 -46.76 1.17
CA ASP A 272 -14.10 -45.97 -0.06
C ASP A 272 -12.70 -45.57 -0.54
N ASN A 273 -12.59 -45.34 -1.85
CA ASN A 273 -11.36 -44.87 -2.47
C ASN A 273 -11.44 -43.36 -2.72
N LEU A 274 -10.30 -42.68 -2.61
CA LEU A 274 -10.16 -41.33 -3.17
C LEU A 274 -10.46 -41.37 -4.68
N PRO A 275 -11.05 -40.31 -5.26
CA PRO A 275 -11.14 -40.19 -6.71
C PRO A 275 -9.77 -40.43 -7.37
N SER A 276 -9.75 -40.98 -8.58
CA SER A 276 -8.49 -41.25 -9.30
C SER A 276 -7.73 -39.97 -9.67
N SER A 277 -8.40 -38.82 -9.68
CA SER A 277 -7.82 -37.49 -9.92
C SER A 277 -8.60 -36.42 -9.16
N PRO A 278 -8.47 -36.35 -7.82
CA PRO A 278 -9.19 -35.38 -7.03
C PRO A 278 -8.57 -33.99 -7.25
N LEU A 279 -9.41 -32.97 -7.33
CA LEU A 279 -8.96 -31.58 -7.22
C LEU A 279 -8.92 -31.23 -5.74
N ILE A 280 -7.71 -30.98 -5.23
CA ILE A 280 -7.45 -30.72 -3.82
C ILE A 280 -7.08 -29.25 -3.67
N TYR A 281 -7.84 -28.54 -2.85
CA TYR A 281 -7.52 -27.18 -2.43
C TYR A 281 -7.15 -27.18 -0.96
N ALA A 282 -6.05 -26.53 -0.60
CA ALA A 282 -5.61 -26.37 0.77
C ALA A 282 -5.73 -24.91 1.23
N SER A 283 -6.12 -24.71 2.48
CA SER A 283 -6.07 -23.41 3.16
C SER A 283 -5.43 -23.60 4.52
N TYR A 284 -4.37 -22.86 4.82
CA TYR A 284 -3.55 -23.08 6.00
C TYR A 284 -2.85 -21.79 6.43
N SER A 285 -2.62 -21.65 7.73
CA SER A 285 -1.71 -20.64 8.28
C SER A 285 -0.32 -21.23 8.45
N LEU A 286 0.70 -20.38 8.38
CA LEU A 286 2.08 -20.77 8.52
C LEU A 286 2.65 -20.22 9.82
N SER A 287 3.40 -21.06 10.54
CA SER A 287 4.18 -20.66 11.69
C SER A 287 5.64 -21.03 11.48
N TYR A 288 6.53 -20.15 11.90
CA TYR A 288 7.97 -20.26 11.72
C TYR A 288 8.63 -20.55 13.05
N ASP A 289 8.71 -21.82 13.42
CA ASP A 289 9.56 -22.29 14.52
C ASP A 289 11.04 -22.21 14.05
N GLU A 290 11.97 -21.91 14.97
CA GLU A 290 13.41 -21.82 14.74
C GLU A 290 14.01 -23.06 14.03
N ARG A 291 13.32 -24.21 14.11
CA ARG A 291 13.73 -25.48 13.49
C ARG A 291 13.44 -25.59 12.00
N VAL A 292 12.62 -24.72 11.43
CA VAL A 292 12.36 -24.71 9.98
C VAL A 292 13.22 -23.63 9.38
N LEU A 293 14.31 -24.03 8.72
CA LEU A 293 15.10 -23.11 7.89
C LEU A 293 14.18 -22.55 6.80
N PRO A 294 13.72 -21.29 6.92
CA PRO A 294 12.84 -20.75 5.91
C PRO A 294 13.73 -20.45 4.70
N GLN A 295 13.29 -20.85 3.51
CA GLN A 295 13.58 -20.02 2.35
C GLN A 295 12.74 -18.75 2.55
N THR A 296 13.27 -17.78 3.29
CA THR A 296 12.70 -16.44 3.30
C THR A 296 12.70 -15.95 1.87
N LEU A 297 11.57 -15.43 1.38
CA LEU A 297 11.62 -14.65 0.15
C LEU A 297 12.40 -13.38 0.47
N SER A 298 13.70 -13.42 0.20
CA SER A 298 14.51 -12.22 0.12
C SER A 298 14.27 -11.65 -1.26
N LEU A 299 13.57 -10.53 -1.32
CA LEU A 299 13.71 -9.68 -2.48
C LEU A 299 14.75 -8.64 -2.12
N GLN A 300 15.96 -8.83 -2.63
CA GLN A 300 16.89 -7.73 -2.66
C GLN A 300 16.30 -6.67 -3.59
N ILE A 301 15.78 -5.60 -3.00
CA ILE A 301 15.48 -4.39 -3.74
C ILE A 301 16.87 -3.82 -4.06
N GLU A 302 17.29 -4.00 -5.30
CA GLU A 302 18.56 -3.48 -5.80
C GLU A 302 18.33 -2.13 -6.48
N PRO A 303 18.30 -0.98 -5.79
CA PRO A 303 18.86 0.21 -6.36
C PRO A 303 20.33 0.18 -5.99
N THR A 304 21.16 -0.70 -6.61
CA THR A 304 22.59 -0.63 -6.30
C THR A 304 23.07 0.74 -6.74
N SER A 305 23.41 1.60 -5.78
CA SER A 305 24.31 2.69 -6.07
C SER A 305 25.62 2.09 -6.63
N PRO A 306 26.29 2.77 -7.57
CA PRO A 306 27.66 2.45 -7.92
C PRO A 306 28.49 2.23 -6.64
N PRO A 307 29.44 1.27 -6.64
CA PRO A 307 30.41 1.18 -5.56
C PRO A 307 31.04 2.57 -5.34
N PRO A 308 31.26 3.02 -4.09
CA PRO A 308 31.77 4.37 -3.78
C PRO A 308 33.14 4.73 -4.40
N GLY A 309 33.80 3.81 -5.11
CA GLY A 309 35.09 4.04 -5.78
C GLY A 309 35.03 4.69 -7.17
N ALA A 310 33.85 4.90 -7.76
CA ALA A 310 33.74 5.38 -9.15
C ALA A 310 33.68 6.92 -9.32
N GLY A 311 33.87 7.70 -8.25
CA GLY A 311 33.77 9.17 -8.31
C GLY A 311 32.34 9.71 -8.46
N PHE A 312 31.33 8.83 -8.45
CA PHE A 312 29.92 9.19 -8.39
C PHE A 312 29.43 9.05 -6.95
N GLU A 313 29.26 10.19 -6.27
CA GLU A 313 28.88 10.25 -4.85
C GLU A 313 27.36 10.36 -4.65
N HIS A 314 26.54 9.58 -5.37
CA HIS A 314 25.10 9.56 -5.05
C HIS A 314 24.83 8.57 -3.93
N ASN A 315 24.12 9.05 -2.92
CA ASN A 315 23.68 8.21 -1.82
C ASN A 315 22.66 7.17 -2.31
N PRO A 316 22.66 5.96 -1.73
CA PRO A 316 21.67 4.94 -2.03
C PRO A 316 20.26 5.44 -1.76
N THR A 317 19.30 4.89 -2.53
CA THR A 317 17.88 5.10 -2.23
C THR A 317 17.55 4.30 -0.98
N ILE A 318 17.11 5.00 0.05
CA ILE A 318 16.70 4.46 1.36
C ILE A 318 15.18 4.35 1.33
N VAL A 319 14.61 3.25 1.79
CA VAL A 319 13.15 3.07 1.86
C VAL A 319 12.57 4.05 2.88
N ALA A 320 11.56 4.79 2.44
CA ALA A 320 10.81 5.74 3.26
C ALA A 320 9.42 5.15 3.57
N GLY A 321 9.16 4.86 4.84
CA GLY A 321 7.89 4.31 5.29
C GLY A 321 7.65 2.85 4.93
N THR A 322 6.47 2.36 5.32
CA THR A 322 5.97 0.99 5.16
C THR A 322 5.30 0.84 3.79
N PRO A 323 5.70 -0.11 2.96
CA PRO A 323 5.11 -0.32 1.64
C PRO A 323 3.64 -0.68 1.67
N ALA A 324 2.95 -0.30 0.60
CA ALA A 324 1.53 -0.56 0.45
C ALA A 324 1.30 -1.61 -0.63
N MET A 325 0.43 -2.56 -0.31
CA MET A 325 0.01 -3.60 -1.24
C MET A 325 -1.22 -3.12 -1.98
N GLY A 326 -1.21 -3.27 -3.30
CA GLY A 326 -2.33 -2.92 -4.16
C GLY A 326 -2.89 -4.09 -4.94
N PRO A 327 -3.76 -3.82 -5.93
CA PRO A 327 -4.30 -4.86 -6.78
C PRO A 327 -3.21 -5.56 -7.60
N ASP A 328 -3.54 -6.71 -8.17
CA ASP A 328 -2.69 -7.45 -9.12
C ASP A 328 -1.28 -7.79 -8.64
N ASN A 329 -1.13 -8.10 -7.34
CA ASN A 329 0.14 -8.41 -6.67
C ASN A 329 1.15 -7.26 -6.75
N MET A 330 0.68 -6.02 -6.84
CA MET A 330 1.53 -4.84 -6.87
C MET A 330 1.87 -4.42 -5.45
N MET A 331 3.11 -4.00 -5.27
CA MET A 331 3.62 -3.41 -4.04
C MET A 331 4.27 -2.08 -4.37
N TYR A 332 3.92 -1.05 -3.60
CA TYR A 332 4.38 0.31 -3.80
C TYR A 332 5.32 0.71 -2.67
N ILE A 333 6.46 1.27 -3.03
CA ILE A 333 7.55 1.58 -2.12
C ILE A 333 8.00 3.00 -2.38
N CYS A 334 8.09 3.79 -1.32
CA CYS A 334 8.69 5.11 -1.35
C CYS A 334 10.18 4.99 -1.02
N GLY A 335 11.01 5.72 -1.75
CA GLY A 335 12.46 5.73 -1.64
C GLY A 335 12.95 7.17 -1.44
N TYR A 336 13.47 7.47 -0.27
CA TYR A 336 14.19 8.68 0.06
C TYR A 336 15.62 8.63 -0.50
N ARG A 337 16.16 9.76 -0.92
CA ARG A 337 17.58 9.92 -1.25
C ARG A 337 18.15 11.06 -0.44
N GLN A 338 19.33 10.85 0.14
CA GLN A 338 20.09 11.96 0.69
C GLN A 338 20.61 12.79 -0.50
N PRO A 339 20.10 14.02 -0.71
CA PRO A 339 20.50 14.85 -1.83
C PRO A 339 22.01 15.12 -1.72
N LYS A 340 22.76 14.86 -2.79
CA LYS A 340 24.07 15.47 -2.95
C LYS A 340 23.97 16.79 -3.69
N TYR A 341 23.04 16.87 -4.63
CA TYR A 341 22.72 18.05 -5.42
C TYR A 341 21.28 18.48 -5.14
N ASP A 342 20.99 19.78 -5.22
CA ASP A 342 19.67 20.38 -4.95
C ASP A 342 18.54 19.89 -5.88
N SER A 343 18.88 19.09 -6.91
CA SER A 343 17.95 18.52 -7.88
C SER A 343 17.62 17.03 -7.69
N ASP A 344 18.30 16.35 -6.79
CA ASP A 344 18.15 14.89 -6.59
C ASP A 344 16.92 14.57 -5.74
N GLY A 345 15.75 14.39 -6.35
CA GLY A 345 14.57 13.92 -5.63
C GLY A 345 14.59 12.42 -5.32
N GLY A 346 13.59 11.99 -4.54
CA GLY A 346 13.39 10.59 -4.19
C GLY A 346 12.74 9.77 -5.30
N SER A 347 12.18 8.63 -4.94
CA SER A 347 11.68 7.63 -5.89
C SER A 347 10.43 6.96 -5.38
N ILE A 348 9.52 6.64 -6.29
CA ILE A 348 8.34 5.81 -6.01
C ILE A 348 8.43 4.61 -6.92
N LEU A 349 8.45 3.42 -6.33
CA LEU A 349 8.69 2.16 -7.02
C LEU A 349 7.45 1.30 -6.92
N ALA A 350 7.14 0.59 -7.99
CA ALA A 350 6.10 -0.43 -7.98
C ALA A 350 6.65 -1.78 -8.45
N TYR A 351 6.55 -2.78 -7.59
CA TYR A 351 6.97 -4.15 -7.87
C TYR A 351 5.76 -5.05 -8.03
N ARG A 352 5.76 -5.89 -9.06
CA ARG A 352 4.81 -7.01 -9.16
C ARG A 352 5.50 -8.29 -8.71
N THR A 353 4.94 -8.96 -7.71
CA THR A 353 5.41 -10.30 -7.30
C THR A 353 4.59 -11.41 -7.96
N ASP A 354 5.25 -12.48 -8.37
CA ASP A 354 4.60 -13.67 -8.94
C ASP A 354 4.04 -14.64 -7.89
N GLY A 355 4.44 -14.46 -6.62
CA GLY A 355 4.08 -15.31 -5.49
C GLY A 355 4.48 -16.77 -5.57
N VAL A 356 5.41 -17.13 -6.47
CA VAL A 356 5.86 -18.52 -6.65
C VAL A 356 7.37 -18.64 -6.48
N THR A 357 8.12 -17.79 -7.18
CA THR A 357 9.59 -17.90 -7.24
C THR A 357 10.28 -16.87 -6.35
N GLY A 358 9.48 -15.95 -5.79
CA GLY A 358 9.97 -14.73 -5.19
C GLY A 358 10.60 -13.76 -6.17
N SER A 359 10.54 -14.04 -7.48
CA SER A 359 10.84 -13.04 -8.48
C SER A 359 9.79 -11.93 -8.39
N SER A 360 10.28 -10.72 -8.14
CA SER A 360 9.46 -9.52 -8.28
C SER A 360 10.02 -8.73 -9.45
N LYS A 361 9.12 -8.24 -10.29
CA LYS A 361 9.46 -7.44 -11.46
C LYS A 361 9.18 -5.98 -11.15
N LEU A 362 10.14 -5.11 -11.42
CA LEU A 362 9.92 -3.67 -11.35
C LEU A 362 8.95 -3.28 -12.46
N LYS A 363 7.72 -2.93 -12.08
CA LYS A 363 6.68 -2.49 -13.01
C LYS A 363 6.83 -1.06 -13.43
N TRP A 364 7.23 -0.20 -12.50
CA TRP A 364 7.61 1.17 -12.80
C TRP A 364 8.42 1.78 -11.67
N HIS A 365 9.19 2.78 -12.04
CA HIS A 365 10.00 3.58 -11.12
C HIS A 365 9.80 5.05 -11.48
N TYR A 366 9.06 5.78 -10.65
CA TYR A 366 8.81 7.20 -10.80
C TYR A 366 9.87 7.99 -10.02
N PHE A 367 10.75 8.68 -10.72
CA PHE A 367 11.77 9.52 -10.11
C PHE A 367 11.24 10.93 -9.85
N LEU A 368 11.31 11.41 -8.60
CA LEU A 368 10.96 12.78 -8.26
C LEU A 368 12.15 13.70 -8.58
N HIS A 369 11.90 14.90 -9.10
CA HIS A 369 12.94 15.89 -9.38
C HIS A 369 12.38 17.32 -9.34
N SER A 370 13.24 18.29 -9.02
CA SER A 370 12.90 19.72 -9.00
C SER A 370 12.92 20.40 -10.38
N GLY A 371 13.12 19.60 -11.42
CA GLY A 371 13.35 20.06 -12.79
C GLY A 371 14.76 19.71 -13.26
N ALA A 372 15.03 19.90 -14.54
CA ALA A 372 16.38 19.75 -15.08
C ALA A 372 16.69 20.92 -15.99
N ASP A 373 17.93 21.44 -15.89
CA ASP A 373 18.40 22.50 -16.76
C ASP A 373 18.36 22.04 -18.24
N SER A 374 17.70 22.86 -19.07
CA SER A 374 17.51 22.64 -20.50
C SER A 374 18.81 22.64 -21.31
N SER A 375 19.90 23.19 -20.75
CA SER A 375 21.19 23.34 -21.45
C SER A 375 21.81 22.02 -21.92
N TYR A 376 21.34 20.88 -21.38
CA TYR A 376 21.86 19.55 -21.69
C TYR A 376 20.89 18.63 -22.44
N LEU A 377 19.70 19.12 -22.82
CA LEU A 377 18.70 18.32 -23.51
C LEU A 377 18.75 18.49 -25.04
N PRO A 378 18.36 17.46 -25.80
CA PRO A 378 18.37 17.52 -27.26
C PRO A 378 17.25 18.44 -27.74
N GLY A 379 17.63 19.55 -28.38
CA GLY A 379 16.71 20.64 -28.70
C GLY A 379 16.79 21.74 -27.63
N ALA A 380 17.89 22.49 -27.65
CA ALA A 380 18.18 23.57 -26.72
C ALA A 380 16.95 24.44 -26.45
N GLY A 381 16.58 24.58 -25.16
CA GLY A 381 15.49 25.45 -24.71
C GLY A 381 14.22 24.74 -24.22
N VAL A 382 14.20 23.40 -24.11
CA VAL A 382 13.11 22.70 -23.42
C VAL A 382 13.53 22.40 -21.98
N GLU A 383 12.98 23.14 -21.02
CA GLU A 383 13.12 22.83 -19.59
C GLU A 383 12.24 21.63 -19.24
N LEU A 384 12.80 20.66 -18.49
CA LEU A 384 11.97 19.62 -17.90
C LEU A 384 11.28 20.22 -16.68
N PRO A 385 9.94 20.35 -16.69
CA PRO A 385 9.20 20.86 -15.55
C PRO A 385 9.45 19.98 -14.34
N ALA A 386 9.48 20.58 -13.15
CA ALA A 386 9.47 19.83 -11.91
C ALA A 386 8.25 18.91 -11.85
N VAL A 387 8.40 17.78 -11.16
CA VAL A 387 7.27 16.87 -10.93
C VAL A 387 6.13 17.57 -10.19
N VAL A 388 6.50 18.42 -9.23
CA VAL A 388 5.58 19.20 -8.39
C VAL A 388 5.96 20.66 -8.52
N GLN A 389 4.99 21.49 -8.89
CA GLN A 389 5.17 22.92 -9.04
C GLN A 389 3.91 23.66 -8.61
N ASP A 390 4.11 24.82 -8.03
CA ASP A 390 3.07 25.76 -7.67
C ASP A 390 3.26 27.04 -8.50
N PRO A 391 2.22 27.58 -9.15
CA PRO A 391 2.35 28.78 -9.98
C PRO A 391 2.90 30.00 -9.24
N ASP A 392 2.65 30.07 -7.92
CA ASP A 392 3.01 31.22 -7.10
C ASP A 392 4.33 30.99 -6.35
N ARG A 393 4.66 29.73 -6.00
CA ARG A 393 5.86 29.36 -5.23
C ARG A 393 6.99 28.74 -6.06
N GLY A 394 6.76 28.43 -7.34
CA GLY A 394 7.74 27.77 -8.19
C GLY A 394 7.80 26.24 -8.01
N PRO A 395 8.86 25.59 -8.53
CA PRO A 395 9.03 24.14 -8.42
C PRO A 395 9.35 23.71 -6.99
N MET A 396 8.88 22.52 -6.61
CA MET A 396 9.32 21.88 -5.37
C MET A 396 10.80 21.52 -5.49
N VAL A 397 11.62 22.05 -4.58
CA VAL A 397 13.07 21.79 -4.53
C VAL A 397 13.28 20.45 -3.83
N ASN A 398 14.11 19.58 -4.41
CA ASN A 398 14.46 18.27 -3.84
C ASN A 398 13.24 17.48 -3.30
N PRO A 399 12.26 17.13 -4.14
CA PRO A 399 11.07 16.41 -3.71
C PRO A 399 11.42 15.00 -3.21
N GLN A 400 11.15 14.71 -1.94
CA GLN A 400 11.42 13.43 -1.28
C GLN A 400 10.12 12.79 -0.78
N PRO A 401 9.81 11.54 -1.17
CA PRO A 401 8.71 10.82 -0.55
C PRO A 401 9.14 10.47 0.88
N CYS A 402 8.31 10.83 1.84
CA CYS A 402 8.67 10.83 3.26
C CYS A 402 7.88 9.82 4.08
N SER A 403 6.92 9.13 3.46
CA SER A 403 5.96 8.29 4.17
C SER A 403 5.56 7.03 3.39
N SER A 404 4.88 6.13 4.08
CA SER A 404 4.22 4.95 3.51
C SER A 404 3.23 5.37 2.43
N PRO A 405 3.21 4.77 1.22
CA PRO A 405 2.14 5.03 0.28
C PRO A 405 0.78 4.53 0.82
N ALA A 406 -0.32 5.02 0.25
CA ALA A 406 -1.65 4.41 0.40
C ALA A 406 -2.18 3.97 -0.96
N VAL A 407 -2.95 2.88 -0.99
CA VAL A 407 -3.53 2.35 -2.23
C VAL A 407 -5.04 2.24 -2.06
N ALA A 408 -5.79 2.73 -3.05
CA ALA A 408 -7.22 2.55 -3.11
C ALA A 408 -7.67 2.37 -4.56
N GLY A 409 -8.31 1.23 -4.83
CA GLY A 409 -8.69 0.86 -6.19
C GLY A 409 -7.49 0.83 -7.13
N ASP A 410 -7.53 1.65 -8.17
CA ASP A 410 -6.48 1.79 -9.18
C ASP A 410 -5.52 2.96 -8.92
N LYS A 411 -5.50 3.52 -7.70
CA LYS A 411 -4.71 4.70 -7.35
C LYS A 411 -3.73 4.45 -6.21
N VAL A 412 -2.60 5.14 -6.25
CA VAL A 412 -1.56 5.15 -5.22
C VAL A 412 -1.33 6.60 -4.79
N PHE A 413 -1.35 6.84 -3.49
CA PHE A 413 -1.18 8.15 -2.89
C PHE A 413 0.14 8.19 -2.13
N VAL A 414 0.90 9.26 -2.33
CA VAL A 414 2.21 9.44 -1.71
C VAL A 414 2.33 10.88 -1.23
N THR A 415 2.71 11.08 0.04
CA THR A 415 3.12 12.42 0.46
C THR A 415 4.61 12.63 0.18
N VAL A 416 4.93 13.86 -0.21
CA VAL A 416 6.27 14.28 -0.60
C VAL A 416 6.59 15.57 0.14
N SER A 417 7.78 15.65 0.70
CA SER A 417 8.34 16.86 1.28
C SER A 417 9.39 17.46 0.34
N GLY A 418 9.55 18.78 0.37
CA GLY A 418 10.58 19.49 -0.40
C GLY A 418 11.36 20.47 0.47
N ASP A 419 12.52 20.88 -0.03
CA ASP A 419 13.38 21.85 0.63
C ASP A 419 12.83 23.29 0.53
N ALA A 420 13.50 24.23 1.21
CA ALA A 420 13.18 25.65 1.08
C ALA A 420 13.39 26.15 -0.36
N GLY A 421 12.59 27.14 -0.78
CA GLY A 421 12.66 27.72 -2.13
C GLY A 421 11.53 27.30 -3.07
N GLY A 422 10.63 26.42 -2.61
CA GLY A 422 9.39 26.08 -3.28
C GLY A 422 8.35 25.53 -2.30
N PRO A 423 7.30 24.86 -2.80
CA PRO A 423 6.39 24.07 -1.99
C PRO A 423 7.14 23.06 -1.12
N ARG A 424 6.84 23.01 0.18
CA ARG A 424 7.52 22.08 1.11
C ARG A 424 6.77 20.78 1.36
N GLY A 425 5.50 20.70 0.99
CA GLY A 425 4.68 19.50 1.14
C GLY A 425 3.76 19.33 -0.06
N ALA A 426 3.52 18.09 -0.47
CA ALA A 426 2.53 17.75 -1.48
C ALA A 426 1.98 16.35 -1.26
N LEU A 427 0.76 16.12 -1.75
CA LEU A 427 0.18 14.79 -1.93
C LEU A 427 0.13 14.50 -3.43
N LEU A 428 0.70 13.38 -3.85
CA LEU A 428 0.72 12.93 -5.23
C LEU A 428 -0.20 11.72 -5.38
N CYS A 429 -0.91 11.63 -6.51
CA CYS A 429 -1.77 10.50 -6.85
C CYS A 429 -1.32 9.88 -8.18
N PHE A 430 -1.02 8.59 -8.17
CA PHE A 430 -0.57 7.82 -9.32
C PHE A 430 -1.59 6.77 -9.70
N LYS A 431 -1.64 6.41 -10.98
CA LYS A 431 -2.26 5.18 -11.42
C LYS A 431 -1.41 4.00 -10.94
N ALA A 432 -2.06 3.04 -10.29
CA ALA A 432 -1.44 1.91 -9.61
C ALA A 432 -0.81 0.90 -10.58
N ASN A 433 -1.58 0.45 -11.58
CA ASN A 433 -1.15 -0.49 -12.61
C ASN A 433 -1.37 0.12 -14.01
N PRO A 434 -0.57 1.15 -14.38
CA PRO A 434 -0.65 1.77 -15.69
C PRO A 434 -0.04 0.87 -16.77
N GLU A 435 -0.55 1.01 -17.99
CA GLU A 435 0.12 0.49 -19.18
C GLU A 435 0.99 1.60 -19.74
N PHE A 436 2.32 1.42 -19.66
CA PHE A 436 3.28 2.40 -20.17
C PHE A 436 3.45 2.21 -21.67
N VAL A 437 2.72 3.04 -22.41
CA VAL A 437 2.64 2.97 -23.86
C VAL A 437 3.16 4.28 -24.45
N ILE A 438 4.11 4.14 -25.36
CA ILE A 438 4.57 5.20 -26.26
C ILE A 438 3.97 4.92 -27.63
N ARG A 439 3.35 5.92 -28.26
CA ARG A 439 2.82 5.78 -29.63
C ARG A 439 3.57 6.71 -30.55
N ILE A 440 3.99 6.19 -31.70
CA ILE A 440 4.41 7.03 -32.82
C ILE A 440 3.15 7.35 -33.61
N ILE A 441 2.86 8.64 -33.75
CA ILE A 441 1.68 9.14 -34.45
C ILE A 441 2.08 10.05 -35.60
N ASP A 442 1.23 10.11 -36.61
CA ASP A 442 1.34 11.11 -37.67
C ASP A 442 0.93 12.48 -37.12
N GLY A 443 1.78 13.50 -37.24
CA GLY A 443 1.53 14.81 -36.61
C GLY A 443 0.31 15.55 -37.14
N ALA A 444 -0.11 15.28 -38.38
CA ALA A 444 -1.25 15.95 -39.00
C ALA A 444 -2.58 15.32 -38.60
N THR A 445 -2.64 13.98 -38.56
CA THR A 445 -3.87 13.21 -38.30
C THR A 445 -4.01 12.74 -36.86
N LYS A 446 -2.89 12.72 -36.11
CA LYS A 446 -2.77 12.12 -34.77
C LYS A 446 -3.11 10.63 -34.73
N SER A 447 -3.15 9.94 -35.88
CA SER A 447 -3.37 8.50 -35.93
C SER A 447 -2.07 7.73 -35.69
N PRO A 448 -2.14 6.50 -35.12
CA PRO A 448 -0.98 5.63 -34.97
C PRO A 448 -0.27 5.40 -36.31
N LYS A 449 1.06 5.46 -36.32
CA LYS A 449 1.88 5.31 -37.52
C LYS A 449 2.54 3.94 -37.55
N SER A 450 2.38 3.23 -38.67
CA SER A 450 3.10 1.99 -38.89
C SER A 450 4.61 2.21 -38.96
N LEU A 451 5.36 1.32 -38.32
CA LEU A 451 6.82 1.25 -38.29
C LEU A 451 7.37 0.21 -39.28
N TRP A 452 6.59 -0.14 -40.31
CA TRP A 452 7.08 -0.83 -41.49
C TRP A 452 7.67 0.18 -42.47
N ARG A 453 8.80 -0.18 -43.08
CA ARG A 453 9.37 0.64 -44.16
C ARG A 453 8.48 0.55 -45.39
N THR A 454 8.17 1.70 -45.97
CA THR A 454 7.51 1.78 -47.29
C THR A 454 8.35 1.04 -48.34
N GLY A 455 7.75 0.09 -49.05
CA GLY A 455 8.42 -0.73 -50.06
C GLY A 455 8.76 -2.16 -49.64
N GLY A 456 8.36 -2.62 -48.45
CA GLY A 456 8.50 -4.02 -48.02
C GLY A 456 9.88 -4.41 -47.48
N HIS A 457 10.73 -3.43 -47.15
CA HIS A 457 12.12 -3.64 -46.71
C HIS A 457 12.27 -3.88 -45.19
N GLY A 458 11.30 -4.56 -44.56
CA GLY A 458 11.30 -4.85 -43.12
C GLY A 458 10.82 -3.71 -42.24
N HIS A 459 11.03 -3.84 -40.93
CA HIS A 459 10.65 -2.85 -39.92
C HIS A 459 11.83 -1.92 -39.55
N TYR A 460 11.53 -0.77 -38.96
CA TYR A 460 12.56 0.12 -38.39
C TYR A 460 13.28 -0.55 -37.20
N ASP A 461 14.57 -0.24 -37.00
CA ASP A 461 15.25 -0.49 -35.73
C ASP A 461 14.83 0.58 -34.71
N VAL A 462 14.12 0.19 -33.65
CA VAL A 462 13.58 1.11 -32.64
C VAL A 462 14.53 1.17 -31.45
N LYS A 463 15.05 2.38 -31.20
CA LYS A 463 15.84 2.68 -30.00
C LYS A 463 15.17 3.74 -29.15
N LEU A 464 15.38 3.62 -27.84
CA LEU A 464 14.82 4.50 -26.84
C LEU A 464 15.93 5.19 -26.06
N TRP A 465 15.71 6.45 -25.72
CA TRP A 465 16.62 7.25 -24.91
C TRP A 465 15.83 8.13 -23.94
N GLN A 466 16.39 8.33 -22.75
CA GLN A 466 15.86 9.20 -21.71
C GLN A 466 17.05 9.89 -21.01
N PRO A 467 16.92 11.16 -20.59
CA PRO A 467 17.96 11.85 -19.85
C PRO A 467 18.23 11.15 -18.51
N ASN A 468 19.51 11.05 -18.17
CA ASN A 468 19.96 10.56 -16.87
C ASN A 468 20.14 11.76 -15.93
N LEU A 469 19.18 11.99 -15.04
CA LEU A 469 19.24 13.09 -14.07
C LEU A 469 20.31 12.89 -13.00
N ILE A 470 20.75 11.65 -12.78
CA ILE A 470 21.64 11.31 -11.67
C ILE A 470 23.10 11.51 -12.10
N ALA A 471 23.50 11.09 -13.30
CA ALA A 471 24.93 10.96 -13.62
C ALA A 471 25.72 12.28 -13.83
N GLY A 472 25.11 13.47 -13.65
CA GLY A 472 25.72 14.74 -14.03
C GLY A 472 25.94 14.79 -15.55
N THR A 473 25.20 15.63 -16.25
CA THR A 473 25.12 15.64 -17.72
C THR A 473 26.44 16.03 -18.39
N THR A 474 27.33 15.07 -18.62
CA THR A 474 28.45 15.26 -19.56
C THR A 474 27.99 15.04 -21.01
N GLY A 475 27.09 15.91 -21.50
CA GLY A 475 26.87 16.19 -22.93
C GLY A 475 26.75 15.02 -23.91
N GLY A 476 26.25 13.86 -23.48
CA GLY A 476 26.08 12.69 -24.34
C GLY A 476 25.13 12.99 -25.49
N VAL A 477 25.50 12.61 -26.71
CA VAL A 477 24.61 12.72 -27.88
C VAL A 477 23.56 11.61 -27.76
N PRO A 478 22.24 11.90 -27.73
CA PRO A 478 21.18 10.90 -27.53
C PRO A 478 21.30 9.67 -28.43
N LEU A 479 21.79 9.90 -29.64
CA LEU A 479 21.96 8.87 -30.65
C LEU A 479 22.93 7.77 -30.23
N MET A 480 24.01 8.11 -29.50
CA MET A 480 25.01 7.13 -29.05
C MET A 480 24.56 6.35 -27.82
N ASP A 481 23.74 6.95 -26.96
CA ASP A 481 23.30 6.35 -25.70
C ASP A 481 21.94 5.63 -25.81
N ALA A 482 21.23 5.80 -26.94
CA ALA A 482 19.96 5.14 -27.17
C ALA A 482 20.11 3.61 -27.22
N ARG A 483 19.15 2.92 -26.60
CA ARG A 483 19.14 1.45 -26.48
C ARG A 483 18.09 0.83 -27.39
N PRO A 484 18.39 -0.28 -28.08
CA PRO A 484 17.37 -1.07 -28.77
C PRO A 484 16.25 -1.43 -27.81
N ALA A 485 15.01 -1.49 -28.31
CA ALA A 485 13.88 -2.06 -27.58
C ALA A 485 14.18 -3.54 -27.26
N GLY A 486 14.66 -3.79 -26.05
CA GLY A 486 15.12 -5.10 -25.58
C GLY A 486 14.07 -5.85 -24.76
N ASN A 487 14.54 -6.84 -23.98
CA ASN A 487 13.68 -7.58 -23.07
C ASN A 487 12.96 -6.63 -22.12
N GLY A 488 11.64 -6.81 -21.97
CA GLY A 488 10.79 -5.92 -21.19
C GLY A 488 10.08 -4.83 -22.01
N ILE A 489 10.48 -4.60 -23.26
CA ILE A 489 9.78 -3.73 -24.21
C ILE A 489 9.21 -4.59 -25.35
N SER A 490 7.96 -4.34 -25.70
CA SER A 490 7.32 -4.90 -26.90
C SER A 490 7.02 -3.79 -27.89
N VAL A 491 7.29 -4.04 -29.17
CA VAL A 491 7.02 -3.10 -30.26
C VAL A 491 5.98 -3.72 -31.19
N ASP A 492 4.83 -3.08 -31.27
CA ASP A 492 3.81 -3.33 -32.29
C ASP A 492 4.12 -2.42 -33.48
N TYR A 493 4.70 -3.02 -34.52
CA TYR A 493 5.12 -2.31 -35.73
C TYR A 493 3.95 -1.92 -36.63
N ASP A 494 2.79 -2.56 -36.51
CA ASP A 494 1.61 -2.21 -37.31
C ASP A 494 1.00 -0.91 -36.79
N ASN A 495 0.91 -0.76 -35.46
CA ASN A 495 0.32 0.39 -34.81
C ASN A 495 1.34 1.40 -34.27
N GLY A 496 2.64 1.19 -34.49
CA GLY A 496 3.71 2.04 -33.96
C GLY A 496 3.66 2.24 -32.45
N THR A 497 3.30 1.19 -31.74
CA THR A 497 3.08 1.22 -30.30
C THR A 497 4.22 0.49 -29.59
N ILE A 498 4.82 1.13 -28.60
CA ILE A 498 5.94 0.61 -27.83
C ILE A 498 5.46 0.48 -26.37
N THR A 499 5.39 -0.75 -25.86
CA THR A 499 4.83 -1.04 -24.54
C THR A 499 5.91 -1.58 -23.60
N PHE A 500 6.03 -0.96 -22.43
CA PHE A 500 6.94 -1.39 -21.37
C PHE A 500 6.22 -2.34 -20.41
N THR A 501 6.80 -3.51 -20.20
CA THR A 501 6.23 -4.59 -19.38
C THR A 501 7.06 -4.89 -18.14
N ASP A 502 8.36 -4.56 -18.18
CA ASP A 502 9.34 -4.75 -17.13
C ASP A 502 10.45 -3.68 -17.20
N PHE A 503 10.44 -2.77 -16.25
CA PHE A 503 11.41 -1.67 -16.18
C PHE A 503 12.78 -2.16 -15.70
N GLN A 504 12.86 -3.27 -14.97
CA GLN A 504 14.13 -3.81 -14.46
C GLN A 504 15.05 -4.29 -15.59
N LEU A 505 14.45 -4.81 -16.65
CA LEU A 505 15.16 -5.28 -17.84
C LEU A 505 15.50 -4.13 -18.81
N THR A 506 14.93 -2.94 -18.58
CA THR A 506 15.07 -1.78 -19.45
C THR A 506 16.04 -0.77 -18.84
N LYS A 507 17.35 -1.00 -19.06
CA LYS A 507 18.42 -0.13 -18.54
C LYS A 507 18.96 0.82 -19.60
N LEU A 508 19.12 2.10 -19.27
CA LEU A 508 19.86 3.09 -20.07
C LEU A 508 21.36 2.75 -20.12
N ALA A 509 22.04 3.17 -21.19
CA ALA A 509 23.48 3.04 -21.27
C ALA A 509 24.16 3.88 -20.19
N ALA A 510 25.12 3.32 -19.46
CA ALA A 510 26.16 4.17 -18.89
C ALA A 510 27.29 4.32 -19.89
N ARG A 511 27.85 5.53 -19.89
CA ARG A 511 29.07 5.85 -20.61
C ARG A 511 30.21 4.96 -20.09
N GLY A 512 30.86 4.21 -20.97
CA GLY A 512 31.98 3.32 -20.62
C GLY A 512 31.66 1.82 -20.55
N GLY A 513 30.43 1.40 -20.87
CA GLY A 513 30.05 -0.02 -20.91
C GLY A 513 29.71 -0.62 -19.55
N GLU A 514 29.92 0.12 -18.45
CA GLU A 514 29.40 -0.24 -17.14
C GLU A 514 27.86 -0.09 -17.15
N GLN A 515 27.15 -1.04 -16.58
CA GLN A 515 25.69 -0.97 -16.45
C GLN A 515 25.35 -0.49 -15.04
N TRP A 516 24.97 0.77 -14.87
CA TRP A 516 24.47 1.27 -13.59
C TRP A 516 22.98 0.94 -13.43
N LEU A 517 22.53 0.57 -12.23
CA LEU A 517 21.12 0.25 -11.96
C LEU A 517 20.23 1.49 -11.78
N THR A 518 20.82 2.65 -11.50
CA THR A 518 20.13 3.96 -11.51
C THR A 518 19.68 4.41 -12.90
N ASN A 519 20.04 3.66 -13.95
CA ASN A 519 19.67 3.90 -15.34
C ASN A 519 18.31 3.31 -15.72
N THR A 520 17.36 3.19 -14.80
CA THR A 520 16.03 2.68 -15.15
C THR A 520 15.23 3.80 -15.81
N PHE A 521 14.45 3.49 -16.85
CA PHE A 521 13.51 4.45 -17.41
C PHE A 521 12.55 4.94 -16.32
N SER A 522 12.14 6.20 -16.38
CA SER A 522 11.19 6.77 -15.43
C SER A 522 10.01 7.41 -16.16
N PRO A 523 8.76 7.08 -15.80
CA PRO A 523 7.56 7.77 -16.30
C PRO A 523 7.55 9.29 -16.06
N SER A 524 8.37 9.75 -15.11
CA SER A 524 8.50 11.18 -14.78
C SER A 524 9.31 11.99 -15.79
N LEU A 525 10.08 11.35 -16.69
CA LEU A 525 10.82 12.06 -17.74
C LEU A 525 10.33 11.62 -19.12
N PRO A 526 10.43 12.50 -20.14
CA PRO A 526 10.08 12.15 -21.50
C PRO A 526 11.03 11.09 -22.08
N VAL A 527 10.53 10.34 -23.06
CA VAL A 527 11.30 9.34 -23.80
C VAL A 527 11.40 9.73 -25.27
N TRP A 528 12.62 9.73 -25.79
CA TRP A 528 12.90 9.93 -27.20
C TRP A 528 12.91 8.57 -27.90
N VAL A 529 12.29 8.53 -29.07
CA VAL A 529 12.32 7.38 -29.96
C VAL A 529 13.21 7.68 -31.15
N ILE A 530 14.14 6.78 -31.43
CA ILE A 530 15.08 6.88 -32.54
C ILE A 530 14.86 5.69 -33.46
N LEU A 531 14.66 5.98 -34.76
CA LEU A 531 14.48 4.98 -35.80
C LEU A 531 15.75 4.87 -36.64
N ASP A 532 16.20 3.64 -36.91
CA ASP A 532 17.32 3.29 -37.79
C ASP A 532 18.65 4.01 -37.46
N ASN A 533 18.89 4.36 -36.19
CA ASN A 533 20.07 5.10 -35.76
C ASN A 533 20.29 6.45 -36.46
N ALA A 534 19.23 7.04 -37.02
CA ALA A 534 19.36 8.26 -37.82
C ALA A 534 18.23 9.25 -37.53
N VAL A 535 17.02 8.78 -37.26
CA VAL A 535 15.84 9.65 -37.18
C VAL A 535 15.35 9.73 -35.75
N VAL A 536 15.50 10.89 -35.12
CA VAL A 536 14.88 11.19 -33.82
C VAL A 536 13.45 11.65 -34.09
N VAL A 537 12.46 10.91 -33.58
CA VAL A 537 11.05 11.31 -33.68
C VAL A 537 10.79 12.39 -32.62
N PRO A 538 10.30 13.59 -33.01
CA PRO A 538 10.05 14.67 -32.06
C PRO A 538 8.92 14.33 -31.11
N ILE A 539 8.98 14.83 -29.87
CA ILE A 539 7.95 14.59 -28.86
C ILE A 539 6.79 15.56 -29.06
N ASP A 540 5.55 15.06 -29.01
CA ASP A 540 4.37 15.91 -28.90
C ASP A 540 4.17 16.32 -27.43
N TRP A 541 4.79 17.43 -27.04
CA TRP A 541 4.74 17.95 -25.67
C TRP A 541 3.34 18.26 -25.17
N SER A 542 2.34 18.40 -26.05
CA SER A 542 0.94 18.59 -25.65
C SER A 542 0.30 17.31 -25.06
N THR A 543 0.90 16.16 -25.35
CA THR A 543 0.44 14.85 -24.86
C THR A 543 1.11 14.43 -23.55
N TRP A 544 2.20 15.08 -23.15
CA TRP A 544 2.91 14.73 -21.93
C TRP A 544 2.26 15.35 -20.69
N GLY A 545 2.20 14.57 -19.61
CA GLY A 545 1.35 14.83 -18.43
C GLY A 545 1.69 16.08 -17.61
N PRO A 546 2.93 16.32 -17.15
CA PRO A 546 3.21 17.48 -16.31
C PRO A 546 3.04 18.73 -17.17
N GLY A 547 2.15 19.64 -16.78
CA GLY A 547 1.92 20.87 -17.53
C GLY A 547 3.26 21.59 -17.74
N VAL A 548 3.69 21.70 -19.00
CA VAL A 548 4.90 22.45 -19.37
C VAL A 548 4.67 23.90 -18.95
N LEU A 549 5.48 24.42 -18.02
CA LEU A 549 5.50 25.85 -17.72
C LEU A 549 6.15 26.55 -18.90
N GLY A 550 5.32 27.01 -19.84
CA GLY A 550 5.75 27.72 -21.03
C GLY A 550 4.95 27.32 -22.26
N THR A 551 5.12 28.09 -23.34
CA THR A 551 4.63 27.67 -24.66
C THR A 551 5.40 26.41 -25.05
N PRO A 552 4.73 25.26 -25.22
CA PRO A 552 5.39 24.07 -25.74
C PRO A 552 6.08 24.41 -27.07
N PRO A 553 7.20 23.77 -27.41
CA PRO A 553 7.73 23.84 -28.77
C PRO A 553 6.60 23.60 -29.76
N ALA A 554 6.57 24.37 -30.86
CA ALA A 554 5.54 24.19 -31.88
C ALA A 554 5.46 22.71 -32.28
N ALA A 555 4.24 22.18 -32.35
CA ALA A 555 4.04 20.78 -32.72
C ALA A 555 4.78 20.49 -34.04
N ALA A 556 5.57 19.42 -34.06
CA ALA A 556 6.29 19.04 -35.25
C ALA A 556 5.30 18.84 -36.40
N SER A 557 5.63 19.34 -37.59
CA SER A 557 4.81 19.19 -38.80
C SER A 557 4.90 17.79 -39.44
N GLY A 558 5.49 16.81 -38.74
CA GLY A 558 5.68 15.43 -39.18
C GLY A 558 5.34 14.45 -38.07
N ASP A 559 5.86 13.23 -38.14
CA ASP A 559 5.64 12.22 -37.09
C ASP A 559 6.04 12.74 -35.73
N SER A 560 5.31 12.31 -34.70
CA SER A 560 5.61 12.69 -33.32
C SER A 560 5.40 11.54 -32.35
N VAL A 561 6.04 11.63 -31.19
CA VAL A 561 5.87 10.71 -30.07
C VAL A 561 4.73 11.20 -29.17
N ASP A 562 3.67 10.40 -29.03
CA ASP A 562 2.59 10.58 -28.06
C ASP A 562 2.95 9.91 -26.73
N LEU A 563 2.99 10.71 -25.66
CA LEU A 563 3.33 10.30 -24.30
C LEU A 563 2.12 10.36 -23.35
N SER A 564 0.89 10.43 -23.86
CA SER A 564 -0.35 10.50 -23.06
C SER A 564 -0.55 9.31 -22.13
N SER A 565 0.03 8.16 -22.45
CA SER A 565 -0.01 6.93 -21.64
C SER A 565 1.34 6.62 -20.97
N TRP A 566 2.31 7.54 -21.04
CA TRP A 566 3.63 7.37 -20.43
C TRP A 566 3.66 7.85 -18.97
N ASN A 567 3.08 9.01 -18.68
CA ASN A 567 3.05 9.52 -17.30
C ASN A 567 1.89 8.89 -16.52
N ASN A 568 2.18 8.26 -15.38
CA ASN A 568 1.18 7.67 -14.50
C ASN A 568 0.78 8.57 -13.31
N LEU A 569 1.34 9.76 -13.16
CA LEU A 569 0.87 10.78 -12.21
C LEU A 569 -0.49 11.32 -12.69
N LEU A 570 -1.54 11.06 -11.91
CA LEU A 570 -2.90 11.50 -12.21
C LEU A 570 -3.10 12.97 -11.82
N TRP A 571 -2.70 13.30 -10.59
CA TRP A 571 -2.79 14.65 -10.04
C TRP A 571 -1.88 14.80 -8.81
N TYR A 572 -1.66 16.04 -8.39
CA TYR A 572 -1.02 16.34 -7.12
C TYR A 572 -1.74 17.50 -6.41
N TYR A 573 -1.63 17.58 -5.09
CA TYR A 573 -2.16 18.66 -4.27
C TYR A 573 -1.03 19.26 -3.45
N ILE A 574 -0.97 20.58 -3.37
CA ILE A 574 -0.01 21.30 -2.53
C ILE A 574 -0.81 22.01 -1.45
N PRO A 575 -0.56 21.74 -0.15
CA PRO A 575 -1.17 22.46 0.95
C PRO A 575 -1.00 23.98 0.83
N GLU A 576 -2.00 24.69 1.35
CA GLU A 576 -1.94 26.14 1.52
C GLU A 576 -0.96 26.49 2.65
N GLU A 577 -0.28 27.64 2.54
CA GLU A 577 0.71 28.10 3.53
C GLU A 577 0.07 28.49 4.88
N PRO A 578 0.80 28.34 6.00
CA PRO A 578 2.16 27.77 6.11
C PRO A 578 2.17 26.24 6.01
N CYS A 579 3.05 25.69 5.17
CA CYS A 579 3.35 24.26 5.11
C CYS A 579 4.86 24.05 5.29
N SER A 580 5.29 23.46 6.40
CA SER A 580 6.71 23.15 6.65
C SER A 580 7.16 21.80 6.08
N GLY A 581 6.22 20.90 5.80
CA GLY A 581 6.44 19.58 5.21
C GLY A 581 5.18 18.71 5.25
N ALA A 582 5.20 17.56 4.58
CA ALA A 582 4.08 16.61 4.57
C ALA A 582 4.55 15.18 4.89
N HIS A 583 5.02 14.92 6.11
CA HIS A 583 5.67 13.65 6.46
C HIS A 583 4.71 12.51 6.89
N SER A 584 3.40 12.77 6.97
CA SER A 584 2.44 11.73 7.33
C SER A 584 2.12 10.78 6.17
N PRO A 585 2.02 9.46 6.41
CA PRO A 585 1.39 8.55 5.47
C PRO A 585 -0.03 9.03 5.10
N PRO A 586 -0.40 9.10 3.82
CA PRO A 586 -1.79 9.30 3.45
C PRO A 586 -2.62 8.08 3.87
N VAL A 587 -3.91 8.29 4.11
CA VAL A 587 -4.89 7.23 4.37
C VAL A 587 -6.09 7.46 3.50
N VAL A 588 -6.61 6.41 2.86
CA VAL A 588 -7.81 6.49 2.04
C VAL A 588 -8.96 5.78 2.75
N ILE A 589 -10.05 6.49 2.99
CA ILE A 589 -11.29 5.93 3.56
C ILE A 589 -12.43 6.31 2.64
N GLY A 590 -13.06 5.29 2.03
CA GLY A 590 -14.04 5.50 0.97
C GLY A 590 -13.43 6.27 -0.19
N ASN A 591 -13.99 7.43 -0.52
CA ASN A 591 -13.54 8.29 -1.62
C ASN A 591 -12.71 9.49 -1.15
N THR A 592 -12.25 9.48 0.09
CA THR A 592 -11.50 10.60 0.68
C THR A 592 -10.10 10.15 1.05
N VAL A 593 -9.10 10.91 0.63
CA VAL A 593 -7.72 10.76 1.10
C VAL A 593 -7.42 11.80 2.18
N TYR A 594 -6.81 11.34 3.26
CA TYR A 594 -6.45 12.12 4.43
C TYR A 594 -4.93 12.12 4.56
N PHE A 595 -4.36 13.26 4.91
CA PHE A 595 -2.96 13.36 5.34
C PHE A 595 -2.78 14.61 6.20
N ILE A 596 -1.70 14.66 6.95
CA ILE A 596 -1.33 15.72 7.89
C ILE A 596 -0.02 16.38 7.43
N THR A 597 0.04 17.70 7.53
CA THR A 597 1.30 18.46 7.39
C THR A 597 1.98 18.62 8.74
N ASP A 598 3.28 18.91 8.72
CA ASP A 598 4.09 19.09 9.93
C ASP A 598 3.57 20.20 10.84
N ASP A 599 2.84 21.15 10.28
CA ASP A 599 2.17 22.24 11.01
C ASP A 599 0.92 21.79 11.77
N GLY A 600 0.65 20.47 11.84
CA GLY A 600 -0.48 19.90 12.58
C GLY A 600 -1.83 20.06 11.87
N VAL A 601 -1.84 20.31 10.57
CA VAL A 601 -3.06 20.48 9.79
C VAL A 601 -3.41 19.19 9.06
N LEU A 602 -4.56 18.61 9.42
CA LEU A 602 -5.18 17.49 8.73
C LEU A 602 -5.94 18.00 7.50
N TYR A 603 -5.64 17.44 6.34
CA TYR A 603 -6.30 17.68 5.07
C TYR A 603 -7.16 16.50 4.67
N ALA A 604 -8.30 16.78 4.05
CA ALA A 604 -9.17 15.79 3.41
C ALA A 604 -9.41 16.19 1.96
N LEU A 605 -9.17 15.28 1.02
CA LEU A 605 -9.31 15.49 -0.41
C LEU A 605 -10.11 14.37 -1.06
N ASP A 606 -10.74 14.69 -2.18
CA ASP A 606 -11.40 13.70 -3.03
C ASP A 606 -10.34 12.84 -3.74
N ALA A 607 -10.40 11.52 -3.55
CA ALA A 607 -9.51 10.57 -4.18
C ALA A 607 -9.65 10.55 -5.72
N GLU A 608 -10.81 10.93 -6.24
CA GLU A 608 -11.14 10.99 -7.68
C GLU A 608 -10.94 12.38 -8.28
N GLY A 609 -10.61 13.39 -7.47
CA GLY A 609 -10.76 14.82 -7.77
C GLY A 609 -9.88 15.42 -8.88
N GLY A 610 -9.24 14.63 -9.74
CA GLY A 610 -8.37 15.13 -10.81
C GLY A 610 -8.67 14.51 -12.18
N GLU A 611 -8.87 15.38 -13.18
CA GLU A 611 -8.74 14.96 -14.58
C GLU A 611 -7.31 14.45 -14.84
N SER A 612 -7.20 13.25 -15.36
CA SER A 612 -6.03 12.37 -15.41
C SER A 612 -4.85 12.87 -16.26
N LYS A 613 -4.15 13.94 -15.83
CA LYS A 613 -3.01 14.51 -16.58
C LYS A 613 -1.97 15.19 -15.68
N GLY A 614 -1.65 14.65 -14.51
CA GLY A 614 -0.54 15.16 -13.67
C GLY A 614 -0.64 16.64 -13.29
N ARG A 615 -1.85 17.16 -13.07
CA ARG A 615 -2.09 18.59 -12.74
C ARG A 615 -2.28 18.82 -11.25
N GLN A 616 -1.96 20.03 -10.80
CA GLN A 616 -2.29 20.48 -9.46
C GLN A 616 -3.81 20.58 -9.28
N VAL A 617 -4.35 19.88 -8.28
CA VAL A 617 -5.72 20.09 -7.78
C VAL A 617 -5.65 21.20 -6.74
N LYS A 618 -6.59 22.15 -6.79
CA LYS A 618 -6.69 23.24 -5.81
C LYS A 618 -7.81 23.04 -4.77
N LYS A 619 -8.70 22.07 -5.01
CA LYS A 619 -9.89 21.86 -4.19
C LYS A 619 -9.64 20.81 -3.11
N LYS A 620 -9.49 21.24 -1.86
CA LYS A 620 -9.66 20.37 -0.69
C LYS A 620 -11.15 20.22 -0.34
N LEU A 621 -11.53 19.10 0.28
CA LEU A 621 -12.88 18.94 0.85
C LEU A 621 -13.00 19.75 2.13
N TRP A 622 -12.01 19.61 3.02
CA TRP A 622 -11.85 20.41 4.23
C TRP A 622 -10.41 20.28 4.76
N SER A 623 -10.04 21.15 5.69
CA SER A 623 -8.83 21.03 6.50
C SER A 623 -9.13 21.39 7.95
N ARG A 624 -8.36 20.83 8.89
CA ARG A 624 -8.54 21.06 10.33
C ARG A 624 -7.20 21.02 11.05
N GLU A 625 -6.95 22.03 11.88
CA GLU A 625 -5.83 22.02 12.83
C GLU A 625 -6.11 21.02 13.95
N VAL A 626 -5.19 20.09 14.18
CA VAL A 626 -5.35 18.99 15.16
C VAL A 626 -4.46 19.18 16.38
N GLY A 627 -3.41 20.00 16.30
CA GLY A 627 -2.54 20.32 17.43
C GLY A 627 -1.46 21.31 17.04
N THR A 628 -0.58 21.64 17.98
CA THR A 628 0.59 22.48 17.71
C THR A 628 1.53 21.83 16.69
N ALA A 629 2.20 22.66 15.89
CA ALA A 629 3.23 22.23 14.93
C ALA A 629 4.17 21.19 15.56
N LEU A 630 4.45 20.14 14.81
CA LEU A 630 5.35 19.07 15.20
C LEU A 630 6.77 19.58 14.97
N THR A 631 7.36 20.15 16.02
CA THR A 631 8.53 21.03 15.88
C THR A 631 9.83 20.33 15.49
N SER A 632 9.84 19.01 15.25
CA SER A 632 11.06 18.33 14.82
C SER A 632 10.82 17.41 13.61
N PRO A 633 11.52 17.63 12.48
CA PRO A 633 11.50 16.72 11.32
C PRO A 633 12.12 15.34 11.62
N ASN A 634 12.65 15.13 12.83
CA ASN A 634 13.07 13.82 13.32
C ASN A 634 11.97 13.11 14.14
N ASP A 635 10.79 13.71 14.28
CA ASP A 635 9.69 13.15 15.06
C ASP A 635 8.94 12.09 14.24
N VAL A 636 8.39 11.10 14.93
CA VAL A 636 7.70 9.94 14.35
C VAL A 636 6.72 10.37 13.25
N PRO A 637 6.74 9.79 12.03
CA PRO A 637 5.76 10.11 11.01
C PRO A 637 4.37 9.83 11.57
N LEU A 638 3.59 10.90 11.73
CA LEU A 638 2.25 10.84 12.28
C LEU A 638 1.31 10.27 11.23
N SER A 639 1.13 8.96 11.23
CA SER A 639 0.12 8.34 10.38
C SER A 639 -1.26 8.56 10.96
N VAL A 640 -2.16 9.03 10.11
CA VAL A 640 -3.59 8.86 10.37
C VAL A 640 -3.90 7.36 10.33
N ALA A 641 -4.91 6.93 11.05
CA ALA A 641 -5.54 5.62 10.87
C ALA A 641 -7.04 5.82 10.87
N GLY A 642 -7.79 5.07 10.08
CA GLY A 642 -9.23 5.13 10.21
C GLY A 642 -9.91 3.87 9.75
N ALA A 643 -10.95 3.53 10.47
CA ALA A 643 -11.81 2.37 10.27
C ALA A 643 -13.17 2.72 10.85
N ASN A 644 -14.23 2.13 10.30
CA ASN A 644 -15.57 2.17 10.88
C ASN A 644 -16.09 3.57 11.20
N GLY A 645 -15.88 4.49 10.25
CA GLY A 645 -16.27 5.89 10.41
C GLY A 645 -15.50 6.63 11.51
N VAL A 646 -14.39 6.12 12.01
CA VAL A 646 -13.48 6.82 12.93
C VAL A 646 -12.16 7.08 12.21
N LEU A 647 -11.60 8.27 12.43
CA LEU A 647 -10.31 8.71 11.96
C LEU A 647 -9.49 9.10 13.19
N LEU A 648 -8.50 8.30 13.55
CA LEU A 648 -7.54 8.55 14.60
C LEU A 648 -6.34 9.31 14.01
N VAL A 649 -6.00 10.42 14.65
CA VAL A 649 -4.95 11.32 14.23
C VAL A 649 -4.02 11.56 15.40
N PRO A 650 -2.79 11.07 15.37
CA PRO A 650 -1.81 11.46 16.38
C PRO A 650 -1.39 12.92 16.15
N SER A 651 -1.01 13.60 17.23
CA SER A 651 -0.48 14.96 17.27
C SER A 651 0.47 15.11 18.47
N GLY A 652 1.13 16.26 18.60
CA GLY A 652 2.06 16.52 19.71
C GLY A 652 1.42 16.49 21.11
N ASP A 653 0.10 16.63 21.22
CA ASP A 653 -0.66 16.61 22.47
C ASP A 653 -1.44 15.30 22.71
N GLY A 654 -1.32 14.30 21.83
CA GLY A 654 -1.88 12.96 22.02
C GLY A 654 -2.49 12.34 20.77
N LEU A 655 -3.44 11.41 20.97
CA LEU A 655 -4.19 10.77 19.88
C LEU A 655 -5.60 11.36 19.82
N HIS A 656 -5.98 11.95 18.67
CA HIS A 656 -7.28 12.57 18.44
C HIS A 656 -8.18 11.68 17.62
N ALA A 657 -9.36 11.33 18.13
CA ALA A 657 -10.38 10.62 17.36
C ALA A 657 -11.39 11.59 16.73
N PHE A 658 -11.56 11.53 15.41
CA PHE A 658 -12.63 12.17 14.67
C PHE A 658 -13.62 11.12 14.19
N SER A 659 -14.92 11.38 14.30
CA SER A 659 -15.91 10.58 13.59
C SER A 659 -16.17 11.17 12.20
N ASN A 660 -16.24 10.31 11.19
CA ASN A 660 -16.75 10.66 9.87
C ASN A 660 -18.19 11.12 10.01
N THR A 661 -18.55 12.10 9.18
CA THR A 661 -19.90 12.62 9.19
C THR A 661 -20.84 11.53 8.68
N PRO A 662 -21.83 11.11 9.48
CA PRO A 662 -22.79 10.09 9.07
C PRO A 662 -23.52 10.45 7.77
N THR A 663 -23.65 9.47 6.87
CA THR A 663 -24.25 9.62 5.55
C THR A 663 -25.77 9.73 5.65
N LEU A 664 -26.38 10.67 4.93
CA LEU A 664 -27.83 10.74 4.79
C LEU A 664 -28.27 10.12 3.47
N VAL A 665 -29.12 9.10 3.53
CA VAL A 665 -29.74 8.44 2.38
C VAL A 665 -31.21 8.81 2.35
N ALA A 666 -31.66 9.41 1.26
CA ALA A 666 -33.08 9.59 0.97
C ALA A 666 -33.51 8.47 0.01
N ASP A 667 -34.35 7.55 0.46
CA ASP A 667 -34.98 6.55 -0.42
C ASP A 667 -36.42 6.96 -0.78
N ASN A 668 -37.19 6.16 -1.51
CA ASN A 668 -38.52 6.57 -1.97
C ASN A 668 -39.49 7.02 -0.87
N ASN A 669 -39.36 6.51 0.38
CA ASN A 669 -40.35 6.73 1.43
C ASN A 669 -39.76 7.12 2.80
N ARG A 670 -38.44 7.28 2.93
CA ARG A 670 -37.80 7.67 4.19
C ARG A 670 -36.45 8.35 3.98
N ILE A 671 -35.99 9.00 5.03
CA ILE A 671 -34.60 9.45 5.19
C ILE A 671 -33.95 8.52 6.20
N VAL A 672 -32.77 8.03 5.88
CA VAL A 672 -31.98 7.15 6.73
C VAL A 672 -30.64 7.81 6.95
N LYS A 673 -30.23 7.93 8.20
CA LYS A 673 -28.87 8.32 8.54
C LYS A 673 -28.08 7.05 8.79
N LEU A 674 -27.06 6.85 7.97
CA LEU A 674 -26.09 5.79 8.13
C LEU A 674 -24.85 6.34 8.85
N ASP A 675 -24.17 5.54 9.66
CA ASP A 675 -22.83 5.87 10.12
C ASP A 675 -21.79 5.62 9.02
N GLY A 676 -20.50 5.62 9.40
CA GLY A 676 -19.42 5.33 8.46
C GLY A 676 -19.33 3.86 8.05
N ASP A 677 -20.01 2.95 8.75
CA ASP A 677 -20.10 1.52 8.42
C ASP A 677 -21.29 1.19 7.51
N GLY A 678 -22.16 2.17 7.27
CA GLY A 678 -23.40 1.96 6.54
C GLY A 678 -24.52 1.41 7.43
N GLU A 679 -24.34 1.36 8.75
CA GLU A 679 -25.37 0.94 9.69
C GLU A 679 -26.36 2.08 9.95
N VAL A 680 -27.63 1.74 10.12
CA VAL A 680 -28.69 2.73 10.32
C VAL A 680 -28.62 3.31 11.73
N ILE A 681 -28.20 4.57 11.84
CA ILE A 681 -28.28 5.34 13.09
C ILE A 681 -29.74 5.66 13.43
N TRP A 682 -30.48 6.16 12.44
CA TRP A 682 -31.92 6.41 12.55
C TRP A 682 -32.59 6.45 11.18
N SER A 683 -33.91 6.29 11.16
CA SER A 683 -34.73 6.53 9.97
C SER A 683 -35.96 7.39 10.30
N VAL A 684 -36.31 8.29 9.37
CA VAL A 684 -37.52 9.12 9.41
C VAL A 684 -38.40 8.73 8.23
N ASP A 685 -39.56 8.14 8.51
CA ASP A 685 -40.59 7.73 7.55
C ASP A 685 -41.78 8.70 7.51
N SER A 686 -41.97 9.51 8.54
CA SER A 686 -42.99 10.54 8.62
C SER A 686 -42.50 11.81 9.32
N ILE A 687 -43.07 12.95 8.96
CA ILE A 687 -42.79 14.24 9.58
C ILE A 687 -44.09 14.87 10.08
N ALA A 688 -43.97 15.67 11.14
CA ALA A 688 -45.05 16.47 11.69
C ALA A 688 -44.74 17.97 11.49
N TRP A 689 -45.70 18.76 11.03
CA TRP A 689 -45.53 20.18 10.77
C TRP A 689 -46.78 20.98 11.16
N PRO A 690 -46.66 22.29 11.47
CA PRO A 690 -47.82 23.14 11.77
C PRO A 690 -48.77 23.22 10.56
N ALA A 691 -50.04 22.88 10.75
CA ALA A 691 -51.09 22.98 9.74
C ALA A 691 -51.53 24.43 9.51
N THR A 692 -51.55 25.23 10.59
CA THR A 692 -51.97 26.65 10.58
C THR A 692 -51.22 27.41 11.67
N VAL A 693 -50.81 28.65 11.38
CA VAL A 693 -50.29 29.58 12.41
C VAL A 693 -51.46 30.01 13.30
N PRO A 694 -51.40 29.85 14.63
CA PRO A 694 -52.45 30.29 15.52
C PRO A 694 -52.62 31.80 15.42
N THR A 695 -53.85 32.26 15.20
CA THR A 695 -54.18 33.70 15.15
C THR A 695 -54.32 34.32 16.54
N THR A 696 -54.35 33.49 17.59
CA THR A 696 -54.55 33.91 18.98
C THR A 696 -53.34 33.51 19.82
N ALA A 697 -52.77 34.46 20.56
CA ALA A 697 -51.66 34.20 21.47
C ALA A 697 -52.04 33.13 22.51
N GLY A 698 -51.22 32.09 22.65
CA GLY A 698 -51.44 30.98 23.58
C GLY A 698 -52.24 29.78 23.04
N ALA A 699 -52.78 29.85 21.81
CA ALA A 699 -53.42 28.69 21.19
C ALA A 699 -52.36 27.67 20.70
N GLN A 700 -52.62 26.39 20.95
CA GLN A 700 -51.77 25.30 20.43
C GLN A 700 -51.81 25.28 18.90
N MET A 701 -50.64 25.13 18.26
CA MET A 701 -50.56 24.93 16.82
C MET A 701 -51.25 23.61 16.45
N ALA A 702 -52.18 23.65 15.50
CA ALA A 702 -52.68 22.43 14.89
C ALA A 702 -51.50 21.74 14.19
N ILE A 703 -51.18 20.51 14.56
CA ILE A 703 -50.08 19.74 13.96
C ILE A 703 -50.68 18.80 12.91
N LYS A 704 -50.12 18.79 11.71
CA LYS A 704 -50.38 17.81 10.67
C LYS A 704 -49.20 16.84 10.59
N GLN A 705 -49.48 15.55 10.57
CA GLN A 705 -48.48 14.52 10.31
C GLN A 705 -48.70 13.93 8.91
N GLY A 706 -47.62 13.59 8.22
CA GLY A 706 -47.68 12.92 6.93
C GLY A 706 -46.39 12.17 6.60
N PRO A 707 -46.44 11.22 5.66
CA PRO A 707 -45.27 10.45 5.26
C PRO A 707 -44.22 11.32 4.57
N VAL A 708 -42.96 10.94 4.72
CA VAL A 708 -41.90 11.37 3.82
C VAL A 708 -42.12 10.66 2.48
N ASN A 709 -42.49 11.40 1.44
CA ASN A 709 -42.93 10.86 0.16
C ASN A 709 -42.02 11.36 -0.95
N LYS A 710 -41.19 10.46 -1.52
CA LYS A 710 -40.17 10.79 -2.52
C LYS A 710 -39.24 11.93 -2.04
N PRO A 711 -38.55 11.76 -0.90
CA PRO A 711 -37.52 12.72 -0.50
C PRO A 711 -36.45 12.75 -1.59
N GLY A 712 -36.24 13.91 -2.20
CA GLY A 712 -35.31 14.05 -3.32
C GLY A 712 -33.87 14.12 -2.83
N ARG A 713 -33.46 15.30 -2.36
CA ARG A 713 -32.13 15.54 -1.78
C ARG A 713 -32.27 15.84 -0.30
N ALA A 714 -31.56 15.10 0.54
CA ALA A 714 -31.35 15.43 1.95
C ALA A 714 -29.90 15.90 2.15
N ARG A 715 -29.70 16.95 2.96
CA ARG A 715 -28.38 17.45 3.34
C ARG A 715 -28.42 18.00 4.76
N TYR A 716 -27.28 18.04 5.42
CA TYR A 716 -27.16 18.84 6.63
C TYR A 716 -27.21 20.33 6.27
N ALA A 717 -28.08 21.07 6.94
CA ALA A 717 -28.12 22.54 6.86
C ALA A 717 -27.10 23.15 7.82
N SER A 718 -26.92 22.53 8.99
CA SER A 718 -25.93 22.85 10.02
C SER A 718 -25.69 21.60 10.89
N THR A 719 -24.97 21.73 12.00
CA THR A 719 -24.75 20.62 12.96
C THR A 719 -26.07 20.25 13.64
N GLY A 720 -26.63 19.09 13.28
CA GLY A 720 -27.91 18.59 13.82
C GLY A 720 -29.08 18.78 12.86
N GLU A 721 -29.09 19.89 12.12
CA GLU A 721 -30.21 20.24 11.24
C GLU A 721 -30.13 19.57 9.86
N ILE A 722 -31.27 19.06 9.38
CA ILE A 722 -31.38 18.37 8.09
C ILE A 722 -32.38 19.10 7.21
N LEU A 723 -31.95 19.50 6.02
CA LEU A 723 -32.81 20.04 4.99
C LEU A 723 -33.07 18.99 3.92
N PHE A 724 -34.33 18.73 3.61
CA PHE A 724 -34.69 17.85 2.50
C PHE A 724 -35.91 18.33 1.72
N ALA A 725 -35.99 17.93 0.45
CA ALA A 725 -37.14 18.18 -0.40
C ALA A 725 -38.09 16.97 -0.39
N ASN A 726 -39.26 17.09 0.23
CA ASN A 726 -40.33 16.09 0.24
C ASN A 726 -41.18 16.24 -1.03
N SER A 727 -40.65 15.77 -2.17
CA SER A 727 -41.20 16.11 -3.49
C SER A 727 -42.60 15.55 -3.74
N GLY A 728 -42.92 14.38 -3.19
CA GLY A 728 -44.25 13.78 -3.27
C GLY A 728 -45.32 14.52 -2.45
N ALA A 729 -44.91 15.42 -1.55
CA ALA A 729 -45.81 16.29 -0.78
C ALA A 729 -45.68 17.78 -1.16
N ASN A 730 -44.83 18.13 -2.14
CA ASN A 730 -44.50 19.51 -2.52
C ASN A 730 -44.03 20.38 -1.34
N GLN A 731 -43.15 19.84 -0.49
CA GLN A 731 -42.63 20.54 0.70
C GLN A 731 -41.10 20.57 0.73
N VAL A 732 -40.54 21.62 1.31
CA VAL A 732 -39.14 21.67 1.77
C VAL A 732 -39.17 21.62 3.29
N CYS A 733 -38.48 20.64 3.85
CA CYS A 733 -38.53 20.34 5.28
C CYS A 733 -37.16 20.59 5.90
N LYS A 734 -37.14 21.32 7.01
CA LYS A 734 -35.97 21.44 7.89
C LYS A 734 -36.32 20.69 9.18
N ILE A 735 -35.59 19.61 9.46
CA ILE A 735 -35.64 18.89 10.73
C ILE A 735 -34.52 19.48 11.58
N ASP A 736 -34.83 19.79 12.84
CA ASP A 736 -33.86 20.24 13.85
C ASP A 736 -33.43 19.04 14.70
#